data_AF-A0A0G3GYL1-F1
#
_entry.id   AF-A0A0G3GYL1-F1
#
_cell.length_a   1.000
_cell.length_b   1.000
_cell.length_c   1.000
_cell.angle_alpha   90.00
_cell.angle_beta   90.00
_cell.angle_gamma   90.00
#
_symmetry.space_group_name_H-M   'P 1'
#
loop_
_entity.id
_entity.type
_entity.pdbx_description
1 polymer ?
#
loop_
_entity_poly.entity_id
_entity_poly.type
_entity_poly.pdbx_seq_one_letter_code
_entity_poly.pdbx_strand_id
1 'polypeptide(L)'
;MLEPTVKEAVKVFRELGWVDQPLSAAPILDCGDENQRELVVKALEATPIERHPGGVQAGKSVYPIDVAMFSLFAIRMGVSARCAVALPLSGDWAIVARCIAERGPKFAEDFLAHLPQFDQTDSSWFHTGHLSHSVPVRLHVVHTELGLPVPQDQVFLQHWAIAAARVCVGKLPEGIETFYGEVDELPTREDFLASATCFVGPAVEAGVPVYGALGLLLPVLVAEGKLSRAVAIGWVVAAAVSAVRPKERKFCIDLLLNQLGATDEELASHCEALSMLVMTDSRAVSTVGIRLLRAVNASLLVDVAIGALSATTKTAQRAVLEVLGSRTDLPDSCVAALLPQVTELARSQDLRVKSRANKVLRLWGCDLAIDNTPAKTPSTRKTIEIDTDTYEAPMSDEEFAQVWQPPKLKMKQLKPVLDGMRIEMRLEDTFGVEDIAAVMTLPDQSATLLKPASGYPTPNTPLAWQCQVLDVPLTVGGTRVQMYPKWRAGEWVLEKSTVPMDESVLPVTILSLAFAQLCTKESFEFVSRPLRTYLDMTLVSPKAVVASMAQLLECELFNPGRVARFIAENPTCIATLWPVVTESLAWAAQQPILPRWVNDVLKVALAQVDVLAEATRRGKIPSQQWEPLGVLAAHSGKSVALSRARELQSKLSIK
;
A
#
# COMPACT_ATOMS: atom_id res chain seq x y z
N MET A 1 37.99 -15.23 -17.86
CA MET A 1 38.25 -16.51 -18.56
C MET A 1 37.45 -17.58 -17.84
N LEU A 2 36.71 -18.40 -18.58
CA LEU A 2 35.99 -19.57 -18.04
C LEU A 2 36.94 -20.53 -17.34
N GLU A 3 36.57 -21.04 -16.15
CA GLU A 3 37.22 -22.22 -15.62
C GLU A 3 37.11 -23.37 -16.63
N PRO A 4 38.17 -24.17 -16.85
CA PRO A 4 38.16 -25.28 -17.79
C PRO A 4 37.01 -26.27 -17.56
N THR A 5 36.61 -26.45 -16.31
CA THR A 5 35.56 -27.38 -15.86
C THR A 5 34.16 -26.97 -16.36
N VAL A 6 33.81 -25.69 -16.27
CA VAL A 6 32.49 -25.18 -16.74
C VAL A 6 32.36 -25.28 -18.27
N LYS A 7 33.47 -25.17 -19.02
CA LYS A 7 33.45 -25.36 -20.49
C LYS A 7 33.03 -26.76 -20.89
N GLU A 8 33.48 -27.78 -20.15
CA GLU A 8 33.12 -29.17 -20.43
C GLU A 8 31.63 -29.41 -20.14
N ALA A 9 31.07 -28.82 -19.07
CA ALA A 9 29.63 -28.88 -18.82
C ALA A 9 28.80 -28.23 -19.95
N VAL A 10 29.24 -27.09 -20.49
CA VAL A 10 28.62 -26.45 -21.65
C VAL A 10 28.74 -27.30 -22.92
N LYS A 11 29.83 -28.06 -23.07
CA LYS A 11 30.00 -28.98 -24.19
C LYS A 11 28.99 -30.12 -24.13
N VAL A 12 28.82 -30.76 -22.97
CA VAL A 12 27.80 -31.80 -22.75
C VAL A 12 26.39 -31.27 -23.01
N PHE A 13 26.07 -30.06 -22.54
CA PHE A 13 24.80 -29.38 -22.82
C PHE A 13 24.52 -29.22 -24.33
N ARG A 14 25.56 -28.91 -25.12
CA ARG A 14 25.44 -28.83 -26.59
C ARG A 14 25.28 -30.19 -27.24
N GLU A 15 26.06 -31.18 -26.81
CA GLU A 15 26.04 -32.54 -27.34
C GLU A 15 24.69 -33.23 -27.12
N LEU A 16 24.07 -33.01 -25.96
CA LEU A 16 22.74 -33.52 -25.63
C LEU A 16 21.60 -32.70 -26.28
N GLY A 17 21.92 -31.67 -27.06
CA GLY A 17 20.95 -30.94 -27.87
C GLY A 17 20.02 -30.00 -27.10
N TRP A 18 20.41 -29.51 -25.92
CA TRP A 18 19.57 -28.63 -25.09
C TRP A 18 19.53 -27.16 -25.57
N VAL A 19 20.47 -26.73 -26.41
CA VAL A 19 20.73 -25.31 -26.74
C VAL A 19 19.54 -24.61 -27.40
N ASP A 20 18.90 -25.26 -28.36
CA ASP A 20 17.84 -24.69 -29.20
C ASP A 20 16.44 -25.13 -28.76
N GLN A 21 16.34 -25.76 -27.59
CA GLN A 21 15.08 -26.28 -27.06
C GLN A 21 14.34 -25.22 -26.24
N PRO A 22 13.01 -25.17 -26.30
CA PRO A 22 12.23 -24.31 -25.41
C PRO A 22 12.33 -24.78 -23.96
N LEU A 23 12.19 -23.86 -22.99
CA LEU A 23 12.21 -24.19 -21.56
C LEU A 23 11.21 -25.30 -21.21
N SER A 24 10.04 -25.32 -21.85
CA SER A 24 9.00 -26.32 -21.64
C SER A 24 9.43 -27.77 -21.97
N ALA A 25 10.48 -27.96 -22.75
CA ALA A 25 11.03 -29.27 -23.06
C ALA A 25 11.99 -29.79 -21.97
N ALA A 26 12.56 -28.93 -21.13
CA ALA A 26 13.55 -29.31 -20.12
C ALA A 26 13.18 -30.54 -19.26
N PRO A 27 11.92 -30.72 -18.80
CA PRO A 27 11.53 -31.88 -18.00
C PRO A 27 11.49 -33.22 -18.76
N ILE A 28 11.70 -33.23 -20.07
CA ILE A 28 11.65 -34.47 -20.87
C ILE A 28 12.92 -34.71 -21.69
N LEU A 29 13.86 -33.76 -21.69
CA LEU A 29 15.12 -33.89 -22.42
C LEU A 29 16.06 -34.90 -21.77
N ASP A 30 16.85 -35.55 -22.63
CA ASP A 30 17.84 -36.56 -22.24
C ASP A 30 18.95 -35.92 -21.38
N CYS A 31 19.34 -36.64 -20.33
CA CYS A 31 20.40 -36.25 -19.40
C CYS A 31 21.71 -37.02 -19.69
N GLY A 32 21.76 -37.80 -20.76
CA GLY A 32 22.96 -38.53 -21.16
C GLY A 32 23.31 -39.67 -20.21
N ASP A 33 24.51 -40.20 -20.39
CA ASP A 33 25.01 -41.32 -19.58
C ASP A 33 25.50 -40.87 -18.18
N GLU A 34 25.84 -41.84 -17.32
CA GLU A 34 26.34 -41.56 -15.96
C GLU A 34 27.65 -40.74 -15.97
N ASN A 35 28.55 -40.99 -16.92
CA ASN A 35 29.83 -40.27 -16.98
C ASN A 35 29.62 -38.79 -17.34
N GLN A 36 28.72 -38.51 -18.28
CA GLN A 36 28.32 -37.16 -18.64
C GLN A 36 27.68 -36.43 -17.45
N ARG A 37 26.80 -37.12 -16.69
CA ARG A 37 26.18 -36.57 -15.47
C ARG A 37 27.20 -36.27 -14.38
N GLU A 38 28.06 -37.22 -14.03
CA GLU A 38 29.11 -37.03 -13.03
C GLU A 38 30.05 -35.87 -13.39
N LEU A 39 30.43 -35.75 -14.66
CA LEU A 39 31.27 -34.66 -15.16
C LEU A 39 30.60 -33.30 -14.98
N VAL A 40 29.33 -33.17 -15.38
CA VAL A 40 28.57 -31.92 -15.24
C VAL A 40 28.37 -31.55 -13.77
N VAL A 41 27.96 -32.51 -12.94
CA VAL A 41 27.75 -32.28 -11.50
C VAL A 41 29.05 -31.81 -10.85
N LYS A 42 30.16 -32.52 -11.08
CA LYS A 42 31.47 -32.14 -10.53
C LYS A 42 31.91 -30.74 -10.95
N ALA A 43 31.66 -30.37 -12.22
CA ALA A 43 31.99 -29.06 -12.72
C ALA A 43 31.17 -27.94 -12.06
N LEU A 44 29.86 -28.14 -11.89
CA LEU A 44 28.94 -27.13 -11.39
C LEU A 44 28.92 -27.00 -9.86
N GLU A 45 29.19 -28.09 -9.13
CA GLU A 45 29.31 -28.03 -7.67
C GLU A 45 30.57 -27.30 -7.21
N ALA A 46 31.68 -27.42 -7.94
CA ALA A 46 32.92 -26.74 -7.63
C ALA A 46 32.83 -25.22 -7.85
N THR A 47 32.02 -24.77 -8.81
CA THR A 47 31.86 -23.33 -9.14
C THR A 47 30.44 -23.05 -9.62
N PRO A 48 29.51 -22.67 -8.72
CA PRO A 48 28.18 -22.21 -9.11
C PRO A 48 28.29 -20.96 -9.98
N ILE A 49 27.46 -20.90 -11.02
CA ILE A 49 27.49 -19.86 -12.07
C ILE A 49 27.35 -18.44 -11.48
N GLU A 50 26.64 -18.29 -10.35
CA GLU A 50 26.46 -17.02 -9.64
C GLU A 50 27.75 -16.43 -9.05
N ARG A 51 28.78 -17.25 -8.74
CA ARG A 51 30.00 -16.76 -8.09
C ARG A 51 31.04 -16.16 -9.04
N HIS A 52 30.76 -16.08 -10.34
CA HIS A 52 31.62 -15.32 -11.24
C HIS A 52 31.26 -13.82 -11.16
N PRO A 53 32.19 -12.94 -10.75
CA PRO A 53 31.96 -11.49 -10.63
C PRO A 53 31.56 -10.76 -11.94
N GLY A 54 31.44 -11.49 -13.04
CA GLY A 54 30.99 -11.00 -14.34
C GLY A 54 29.85 -11.78 -14.98
N GLY A 55 29.27 -12.80 -14.31
CA GLY A 55 28.25 -13.68 -14.90
C GLY A 55 26.93 -12.97 -15.23
N VAL A 56 26.63 -11.89 -14.51
CA VAL A 56 25.49 -10.99 -14.79
C VAL A 56 25.95 -9.51 -14.73
N GLN A 57 27.19 -9.21 -15.14
CA GLN A 57 27.56 -7.82 -15.39
C GLN A 57 26.86 -7.37 -16.69
N ALA A 58 25.88 -6.49 -16.56
CA ALA A 58 25.28 -5.72 -17.68
C ALA A 58 24.50 -6.52 -18.74
N GLY A 59 23.68 -7.50 -18.34
CA GLY A 59 22.65 -8.08 -19.22
C GLY A 59 23.20 -8.82 -20.46
N LYS A 60 24.48 -9.18 -20.45
CA LYS A 60 25.08 -10.14 -21.38
C LYS A 60 25.60 -11.31 -20.58
N SER A 61 24.99 -12.47 -20.76
CA SER A 61 25.64 -13.72 -20.37
C SER A 61 27.03 -13.73 -21.01
N VAL A 62 28.07 -14.00 -20.22
CA VAL A 62 29.45 -14.22 -20.73
C VAL A 62 29.48 -15.49 -21.62
N TYR A 63 28.38 -16.25 -21.63
CA TYR A 63 28.19 -17.49 -22.34
C TYR A 63 27.14 -17.33 -23.44
N PRO A 64 27.40 -17.77 -24.69
CA PRO A 64 26.40 -17.79 -25.75
C PRO A 64 25.43 -18.98 -25.56
N ILE A 65 24.81 -19.07 -24.38
CA ILE A 65 23.81 -20.08 -24.02
C ILE A 65 22.71 -19.40 -23.21
N ASP A 66 21.49 -19.93 -23.32
CA ASP A 66 20.40 -19.56 -22.43
C ASP A 66 20.71 -20.07 -21.01
N VAL A 67 20.90 -19.12 -20.10
CA VAL A 67 21.27 -19.39 -18.70
C VAL A 67 20.13 -20.03 -17.92
N ALA A 68 18.87 -19.73 -18.25
CA ALA A 68 17.72 -20.37 -17.63
C ALA A 68 17.64 -21.85 -18.03
N MET A 69 17.79 -22.12 -19.33
CA MET A 69 17.78 -23.50 -19.84
C MET A 69 18.96 -24.32 -19.30
N PHE A 70 20.14 -23.71 -19.22
CA PHE A 70 21.32 -24.37 -18.64
C PHE A 70 21.16 -24.64 -17.12
N SER A 71 20.42 -23.79 -16.40
CA SER A 71 20.12 -24.02 -14.99
C SER A 71 19.15 -25.20 -14.79
N LEU A 72 18.13 -25.32 -15.65
CA LEU A 72 17.24 -26.49 -15.65
C LEU A 72 18.00 -27.77 -16.01
N PHE A 73 18.89 -27.70 -16.99
CA PHE A 73 19.81 -28.79 -17.32
C PHE A 73 20.63 -29.21 -16.10
N ALA A 74 21.25 -28.27 -15.38
CA ALA A 74 22.03 -28.58 -14.19
C ALA A 74 21.21 -29.32 -13.11
N ILE A 75 19.99 -28.85 -12.85
CA ILE A 75 19.05 -29.52 -11.91
C ILE A 75 18.78 -30.95 -12.38
N ARG A 76 18.50 -31.13 -13.67
CA ARG A 76 18.21 -32.44 -14.27
C ARG A 76 19.41 -33.39 -14.28
N MET A 77 20.62 -32.87 -14.43
CA MET A 77 21.87 -33.64 -14.43
C MET A 77 22.25 -34.17 -13.04
N GLY A 78 21.69 -33.63 -11.96
CA GLY A 78 21.86 -34.22 -10.63
C GLY A 78 22.59 -33.35 -9.61
N VAL A 79 22.80 -32.05 -9.86
CA VAL A 79 23.47 -31.17 -8.87
C VAL A 79 22.76 -31.20 -7.51
N SER A 80 23.47 -30.93 -6.41
CA SER A 80 22.86 -30.84 -5.07
C SER A 80 21.83 -29.71 -4.96
N ALA A 81 20.92 -29.84 -4.00
CA ALA A 81 19.92 -28.83 -3.67
C ALA A 81 20.54 -27.45 -3.40
N ARG A 82 21.66 -27.43 -2.66
CA ARG A 82 22.43 -26.21 -2.39
C ARG A 82 22.97 -25.56 -3.67
N CYS A 83 23.47 -26.36 -4.61
CA CYS A 83 23.92 -25.86 -5.90
C CYS A 83 22.74 -25.33 -6.71
N ALA A 84 21.62 -26.06 -6.75
CA ALA A 84 20.41 -25.67 -7.48
C ALA A 84 19.81 -24.34 -7.03
N VAL A 85 19.81 -24.04 -5.73
CA VAL A 85 19.33 -22.75 -5.20
C VAL A 85 20.24 -21.58 -5.62
N ALA A 86 21.53 -21.84 -5.83
CA ALA A 86 22.52 -20.84 -6.27
C ALA A 86 22.62 -20.73 -7.81
N LEU A 87 21.66 -21.30 -8.54
CA LEU A 87 21.58 -21.14 -9.99
C LEU A 87 20.69 -19.94 -10.33
N PRO A 88 21.03 -19.19 -11.39
CA PRO A 88 20.23 -18.07 -11.89
C PRO A 88 18.94 -18.56 -12.58
N LEU A 89 18.02 -19.11 -11.79
CA LEU A 89 16.71 -19.60 -12.24
C LEU A 89 15.83 -18.43 -12.67
N SER A 90 15.21 -18.57 -13.84
CA SER A 90 14.26 -17.61 -14.40
C SER A 90 13.37 -18.30 -15.44
N GLY A 91 12.26 -17.66 -15.81
CA GLY A 91 11.30 -18.19 -16.79
C GLY A 91 10.07 -18.81 -16.15
N ASP A 92 9.54 -19.87 -16.76
CA ASP A 92 8.31 -20.54 -16.34
C ASP A 92 8.53 -21.34 -15.04
N TRP A 93 7.99 -20.84 -13.94
CA TRP A 93 8.11 -21.44 -12.61
C TRP A 93 7.41 -22.80 -12.48
N ALA A 94 6.45 -23.13 -13.36
CA ALA A 94 5.86 -24.46 -13.43
C ALA A 94 6.89 -25.49 -13.90
N ILE A 95 7.69 -25.12 -14.91
CA ILE A 95 8.76 -25.96 -15.44
C ILE A 95 9.87 -26.12 -14.41
N VAL A 96 10.27 -25.04 -13.73
CA VAL A 96 11.27 -25.11 -12.65
C VAL A 96 10.81 -26.07 -11.55
N ALA A 97 9.58 -25.92 -11.05
CA ALA A 97 9.03 -26.80 -10.02
C ALA A 97 8.96 -28.26 -10.48
N ARG A 98 8.60 -28.51 -11.74
CA ARG A 98 8.57 -29.86 -12.32
C ARG A 98 9.97 -30.50 -12.38
N CYS A 99 10.98 -29.78 -12.83
CA CYS A 99 12.36 -30.29 -12.85
C CYS A 99 12.88 -30.63 -11.44
N ILE A 100 12.46 -29.88 -10.41
CA ILE A 100 12.77 -30.18 -9.01
C ILE A 100 11.98 -31.41 -8.53
N ALA A 101 10.68 -31.49 -8.83
CA ALA A 101 9.84 -32.62 -8.45
C ALA A 101 10.34 -33.96 -9.03
N GLU A 102 10.82 -33.97 -10.27
CA GLU A 102 11.38 -35.15 -10.94
C GLU A 102 12.65 -35.69 -10.28
N ARG A 103 13.35 -34.88 -9.47
CA ARG A 103 14.49 -35.31 -8.65
C ARG A 103 14.06 -36.07 -7.38
N GLY A 104 12.76 -36.11 -7.09
CA GLY A 104 12.16 -36.85 -5.99
C GLY A 104 12.03 -36.05 -4.70
N PRO A 105 11.30 -36.61 -3.71
CA PRO A 105 10.87 -35.89 -2.51
C PRO A 105 12.05 -35.40 -1.67
N LYS A 106 13.09 -36.22 -1.51
CA LYS A 106 14.26 -35.83 -0.72
C LYS A 106 14.99 -34.62 -1.29
N PHE A 107 15.12 -34.54 -2.61
CA PHE A 107 15.75 -33.39 -3.26
C PHE A 107 14.89 -32.14 -3.12
N ALA A 108 13.57 -32.25 -3.29
CA ALA A 108 12.65 -31.14 -3.12
C ALA A 108 12.66 -30.59 -1.68
N GLU A 109 12.66 -31.46 -0.67
CA GLU A 109 12.82 -31.06 0.74
C GLU A 109 14.15 -30.33 0.98
N ASP A 110 15.25 -30.91 0.51
CA ASP A 110 16.57 -30.30 0.68
C ASP A 110 16.66 -28.97 -0.07
N PHE A 111 16.03 -28.84 -1.25
CA PHE A 111 15.97 -27.61 -2.01
C PHE A 111 15.24 -26.51 -1.23
N LEU A 112 14.05 -26.82 -0.70
CA LEU A 112 13.27 -25.90 0.12
C LEU A 112 14.03 -25.45 1.38
N ALA A 113 14.76 -26.36 2.02
CA ALA A 113 15.56 -26.06 3.20
C ALA A 113 16.76 -25.13 2.93
N HIS A 114 17.24 -25.08 1.68
CA HIS A 114 18.34 -24.20 1.27
C HIS A 114 17.88 -22.86 0.70
N LEU A 115 16.56 -22.67 0.46
CA LEU A 115 16.05 -21.38 0.00
C LEU A 115 16.37 -20.30 1.04
N PRO A 116 16.86 -19.12 0.62
CA PRO A 116 17.12 -18.03 1.53
C PRO A 116 15.82 -17.64 2.25
N GLN A 117 15.91 -17.48 3.58
CA GLN A 117 14.80 -16.94 4.36
C GLN A 117 14.53 -15.51 3.90
N PHE A 118 13.26 -15.19 3.78
CA PHE A 118 12.80 -13.89 3.33
C PHE A 118 13.14 -12.82 4.36
N ASP A 119 14.07 -11.92 4.02
CA ASP A 119 14.32 -10.71 4.79
C ASP A 119 13.58 -9.56 4.10
N GLN A 120 12.57 -9.00 4.79
CA GLN A 120 11.80 -7.80 4.39
C GLN A 120 12.68 -6.58 4.03
N THR A 121 13.98 -6.62 4.32
CA THR A 121 14.95 -5.54 4.12
C THR A 121 15.93 -5.76 2.96
N ASP A 122 16.05 -6.96 2.38
CA ASP A 122 17.10 -7.25 1.39
C ASP A 122 16.72 -6.94 -0.06
N SER A 123 17.33 -5.88 -0.60
CA SER A 123 17.27 -5.30 -1.97
C SER A 123 17.36 -6.23 -3.20
N SER A 124 17.46 -7.56 -3.06
CA SER A 124 17.61 -8.57 -4.14
C SER A 124 16.29 -9.10 -4.75
N TRP A 125 15.17 -8.50 -4.36
CA TRP A 125 13.75 -8.83 -4.57
C TRP A 125 13.24 -9.42 -5.90
N PHE A 126 13.86 -9.16 -7.05
CA PHE A 126 13.27 -9.50 -8.36
C PHE A 126 13.60 -10.92 -8.87
N HIS A 127 14.66 -11.55 -8.37
CA HIS A 127 15.03 -12.91 -8.74
C HIS A 127 14.77 -13.92 -7.62
N THR A 128 14.92 -13.49 -6.36
CA THR A 128 14.72 -14.33 -5.17
C THR A 128 13.25 -14.49 -4.80
N GLY A 129 12.39 -13.49 -5.04
CA GLY A 129 10.97 -13.52 -4.64
C GLY A 129 10.13 -14.60 -5.34
N HIS A 130 10.25 -14.75 -6.67
CA HIS A 130 9.47 -15.80 -7.35
C HIS A 130 9.99 -17.22 -7.04
N LEU A 131 11.31 -17.38 -6.84
CA LEU A 131 11.92 -18.64 -6.43
C LEU A 131 11.55 -19.03 -5.00
N SER A 132 11.49 -18.07 -4.07
CA SER A 132 11.17 -18.30 -2.66
C SER A 132 9.67 -18.42 -2.38
N HIS A 133 8.80 -18.11 -3.36
CA HIS A 133 7.35 -18.15 -3.20
C HIS A 133 6.63 -19.06 -4.20
N SER A 134 6.84 -18.85 -5.51
CA SER A 134 6.08 -19.56 -6.56
C SER A 134 6.48 -21.02 -6.68
N VAL A 135 7.78 -21.33 -6.61
CA VAL A 135 8.27 -22.72 -6.68
C VAL A 135 7.83 -23.51 -5.45
N PRO A 136 8.01 -23.03 -4.19
CA PRO A 136 7.47 -23.69 -3.01
C PRO A 136 5.97 -23.94 -3.08
N VAL A 137 5.17 -22.93 -3.47
CA VAL A 137 3.71 -23.11 -3.59
C VAL A 137 3.38 -24.20 -4.61
N ARG A 138 4.04 -24.21 -5.77
CA ARG A 138 3.82 -25.24 -6.80
C ARG A 138 4.21 -26.64 -6.35
N LEU A 139 5.34 -26.79 -5.66
CA LEU A 139 5.77 -28.08 -5.12
C LEU A 139 4.75 -28.65 -4.13
N HIS A 140 4.11 -27.80 -3.33
CA HIS A 140 3.11 -28.23 -2.35
C HIS A 140 1.69 -28.39 -2.90
N VAL A 141 1.32 -27.59 -3.91
CA VAL A 141 -0.07 -27.50 -4.41
C VAL A 141 -0.27 -28.36 -5.66
N VAL A 142 0.72 -28.44 -6.54
CA VAL A 142 0.65 -29.22 -7.79
C VAL A 142 1.30 -30.59 -7.63
N HIS A 143 2.51 -30.63 -7.06
CA HIS A 143 3.30 -31.86 -6.92
C HIS A 143 3.03 -32.60 -5.59
N THR A 144 1.74 -32.83 -5.30
CA THR A 144 1.29 -33.45 -4.04
C THR A 144 1.81 -34.88 -3.83
N GLU A 145 2.18 -35.57 -4.92
CA GLU A 145 2.82 -36.89 -4.91
C GLU A 145 4.15 -36.93 -4.16
N LEU A 146 4.81 -35.77 -3.98
CA LEU A 146 6.06 -35.67 -3.23
C LEU A 146 5.84 -35.85 -1.72
N GLY A 147 4.62 -35.68 -1.21
CA GLY A 147 4.31 -35.87 0.21
C GLY A 147 5.07 -34.91 1.15
N LEU A 148 5.40 -33.70 0.66
CA LEU A 148 6.18 -32.72 1.41
C LEU A 148 5.44 -32.26 2.68
N PRO A 149 6.15 -32.06 3.81
CA PRO A 149 5.54 -31.55 5.02
C PRO A 149 5.06 -30.09 4.82
N VAL A 150 3.85 -29.80 5.29
CA VAL A 150 3.26 -28.45 5.24
C VAL A 150 4.16 -27.47 6.00
N PRO A 151 4.73 -26.43 5.34
CA PRO A 151 5.54 -25.44 6.03
C PRO A 151 4.69 -24.67 7.05
N GLN A 152 5.22 -24.51 8.26
CA GLN A 152 4.60 -23.73 9.34
C GLN A 152 5.04 -22.27 9.34
N ASP A 153 5.88 -21.89 8.37
CA ASP A 153 6.36 -20.53 8.23
C ASP A 153 5.24 -19.58 7.79
N GLN A 154 5.05 -18.49 8.54
CA GLN A 154 3.98 -17.52 8.31
C GLN A 154 4.10 -16.87 6.92
N VAL A 155 5.32 -16.60 6.44
CA VAL A 155 5.56 -15.97 5.15
C VAL A 155 5.08 -16.90 4.04
N PHE A 156 5.53 -18.16 4.03
CA PHE A 156 5.06 -19.15 3.08
C PHE A 156 3.52 -19.28 3.09
N LEU A 157 2.91 -19.40 4.26
CA LEU A 157 1.45 -19.57 4.39
C LEU A 157 0.69 -18.33 3.91
N GLN A 158 1.22 -17.13 4.13
CA GLN A 158 0.69 -15.89 3.58
C GLN A 158 0.79 -15.86 2.05
N HIS A 159 1.92 -16.30 1.49
CA HIS A 159 2.13 -16.38 0.05
C HIS A 159 1.20 -17.41 -0.62
N TRP A 160 0.98 -18.56 0.01
CA TRP A 160 -0.04 -19.52 -0.42
C TRP A 160 -1.43 -18.87 -0.41
N ALA A 161 -1.81 -18.17 0.67
CA ALA A 161 -3.12 -17.53 0.78
C ALA A 161 -3.33 -16.45 -0.29
N ILE A 162 -2.30 -15.67 -0.62
CA ILE A 162 -2.37 -14.66 -1.69
C ILE A 162 -2.57 -15.32 -3.05
N ALA A 163 -1.78 -16.36 -3.37
CA ALA A 163 -1.89 -17.06 -4.66
C ALA A 163 -3.27 -17.73 -4.80
N ALA A 164 -3.71 -18.44 -3.76
CA ALA A 164 -5.02 -19.07 -3.72
C ALA A 164 -6.15 -18.04 -3.87
N ALA A 165 -6.09 -16.90 -3.16
CA ALA A 165 -7.12 -15.85 -3.26
C ALA A 165 -7.15 -15.26 -4.66
N ARG A 166 -5.99 -15.01 -5.28
CA ARG A 166 -5.89 -14.47 -6.63
C ARG A 166 -6.59 -15.34 -7.66
N VAL A 167 -6.46 -16.67 -7.54
CA VAL A 167 -7.07 -17.64 -8.45
C VAL A 167 -8.54 -17.91 -8.11
N CYS A 168 -8.88 -18.04 -6.83
CA CYS A 168 -10.21 -18.46 -6.40
C CYS A 168 -11.23 -17.32 -6.34
N VAL A 169 -10.77 -16.10 -6.01
CA VAL A 169 -11.61 -14.89 -5.85
C VAL A 169 -11.46 -13.94 -7.04
N GLY A 170 -10.29 -13.94 -7.69
CA GLY A 170 -9.98 -13.08 -8.83
C GLY A 170 -9.29 -11.77 -8.42
N LYS A 171 -9.85 -10.63 -8.82
CA LYS A 171 -9.25 -9.32 -8.52
C LYS A 171 -9.31 -9.05 -7.02
N LEU A 172 -8.15 -8.95 -6.38
CA LEU A 172 -8.05 -8.66 -4.95
C LEU A 172 -8.26 -7.15 -4.70
N PRO A 173 -8.82 -6.76 -3.53
CA PRO A 173 -8.93 -5.37 -3.12
C PRO A 173 -7.59 -4.62 -3.07
N GLU A 174 -7.64 -3.31 -3.30
CA GLU A 174 -6.51 -2.39 -3.20
C GLU A 174 -5.87 -2.46 -1.79
N GLY A 175 -4.54 -2.56 -1.73
CA GLY A 175 -3.77 -2.72 -0.49
C GLY A 175 -3.47 -4.16 -0.07
N ILE A 176 -3.88 -5.18 -0.84
CA ILE A 176 -3.33 -6.54 -0.75
C ILE A 176 -2.28 -6.69 -1.85
N GLU A 177 -1.00 -6.57 -1.47
CA GLU A 177 0.12 -6.68 -2.40
C GLU A 177 0.15 -8.08 -3.04
N THR A 178 0.05 -8.13 -4.36
CA THR A 178 0.24 -9.36 -5.14
C THR A 178 1.64 -9.37 -5.71
N PHE A 179 2.52 -10.19 -5.13
CA PHE A 179 3.88 -10.43 -5.62
C PHE A 179 3.93 -11.50 -6.74
N TYR A 180 2.78 -11.93 -7.23
CA TYR A 180 2.66 -12.92 -8.30
C TYR A 180 2.43 -12.20 -9.63
N GLY A 181 2.96 -12.78 -10.71
CA GLY A 181 2.78 -12.32 -12.08
C GLY A 181 1.35 -12.50 -12.58
N GLU A 182 1.17 -12.80 -13.86
CA GLU A 182 -0.15 -13.07 -14.42
C GLU A 182 -0.81 -14.29 -13.74
N VAL A 183 -2.15 -14.27 -13.63
CA VAL A 183 -2.90 -15.35 -12.95
C VAL A 183 -2.66 -16.71 -13.60
N ASP A 184 -2.40 -16.72 -14.91
CA ASP A 184 -2.14 -17.91 -15.70
C ASP A 184 -0.81 -18.60 -15.32
N GLU A 185 0.07 -17.90 -14.60
CA GLU A 185 1.32 -18.44 -14.05
C GLU A 185 1.17 -19.00 -12.63
N LEU A 186 -0.05 -19.20 -12.12
CA LEU A 186 -0.32 -19.82 -10.82
C LEU A 186 -0.92 -21.24 -10.98
N PRO A 187 -0.87 -22.08 -9.93
CA PRO A 187 -1.66 -23.31 -9.88
C PRO A 187 -3.14 -23.04 -10.13
N THR A 188 -3.86 -24.04 -10.63
CA THR A 188 -5.27 -23.88 -10.97
C THR A 188 -6.14 -23.74 -9.71
N ARG A 189 -7.39 -23.28 -9.88
CA ARG A 189 -8.36 -23.22 -8.78
C ARG A 189 -8.56 -24.59 -8.14
N GLU A 190 -8.58 -25.65 -8.94
CA GLU A 190 -8.77 -27.01 -8.45
C GLU A 190 -7.59 -27.45 -7.58
N ASP A 191 -6.36 -27.17 -8.00
CA ASP A 191 -5.14 -27.47 -7.21
C ASP A 191 -5.19 -26.77 -5.84
N PHE A 192 -5.53 -25.48 -5.82
CA PHE A 192 -5.63 -24.73 -4.56
C PHE A 192 -6.75 -25.26 -3.66
N LEU A 193 -7.91 -25.58 -4.19
CA LEU A 193 -9.03 -26.14 -3.41
C LEU A 193 -8.73 -27.54 -2.89
N ALA A 194 -7.95 -28.34 -3.63
CA ALA A 194 -7.47 -29.64 -3.16
C ALA A 194 -6.49 -29.48 -1.98
N SER A 195 -5.62 -28.47 -2.03
CA SER A 195 -4.65 -28.20 -0.96
C SER A 195 -5.24 -27.54 0.29
N ALA A 196 -6.39 -26.87 0.18
CA ALA A 196 -6.91 -25.94 1.19
C ALA A 196 -7.02 -26.53 2.61
N THR A 197 -7.43 -27.80 2.75
CA THR A 197 -7.57 -28.44 4.05
C THR A 197 -6.24 -28.57 4.81
N CYS A 198 -5.12 -28.59 4.08
CA CYS A 198 -3.78 -28.70 4.66
C CYS A 198 -3.18 -27.35 5.06
N PHE A 199 -3.61 -26.23 4.45
CA PHE A 199 -2.93 -24.94 4.61
C PHE A 199 -3.73 -23.90 5.41
N VAL A 200 -5.06 -23.94 5.38
CA VAL A 200 -5.88 -22.87 5.98
C VAL A 200 -5.77 -22.83 7.50
N GLY A 201 -5.84 -23.99 8.15
CA GLY A 201 -5.66 -24.11 9.60
C GLY A 201 -4.28 -23.62 10.04
N PRO A 202 -3.19 -24.19 9.49
CA PRO A 202 -1.83 -23.73 9.78
C PRO A 202 -1.61 -22.24 9.50
N ALA A 203 -2.21 -21.68 8.44
CA ALA A 203 -2.12 -20.25 8.15
C ALA A 203 -2.71 -19.40 9.30
N VAL A 204 -3.87 -19.77 9.82
CA VAL A 204 -4.46 -19.07 10.97
C VAL A 204 -3.61 -19.23 12.23
N GLU A 205 -3.10 -20.45 12.50
CA GLU A 205 -2.25 -20.75 13.65
C GLU A 205 -0.90 -20.01 13.61
N ALA A 206 -0.31 -19.87 12.43
CA ALA A 206 0.90 -19.09 12.18
C ALA A 206 0.66 -17.57 12.21
N GLY A 207 -0.58 -17.12 12.43
CA GLY A 207 -0.93 -15.70 12.54
C GLY A 207 -1.03 -14.97 11.20
N VAL A 208 -1.27 -15.68 10.09
CA VAL A 208 -1.56 -15.03 8.80
C VAL A 208 -2.85 -14.20 8.95
N PRO A 209 -2.83 -12.90 8.59
CA PRO A 209 -3.96 -12.03 8.85
C PRO A 209 -5.25 -12.45 8.12
N VAL A 210 -6.30 -12.72 8.88
CA VAL A 210 -7.66 -12.96 8.35
C VAL A 210 -8.25 -11.70 7.72
N TYR A 211 -7.76 -10.50 8.06
CA TYR A 211 -8.16 -9.26 7.38
C TYR A 211 -7.45 -9.01 6.03
N GLY A 212 -6.81 -10.04 5.45
CA GLY A 212 -6.14 -10.01 4.15
C GLY A 212 -6.62 -11.11 3.20
N ALA A 213 -5.73 -11.61 2.35
CA ALA A 213 -6.04 -12.62 1.33
C ALA A 213 -6.65 -13.90 1.92
N LEU A 214 -6.19 -14.33 3.10
CA LEU A 214 -6.74 -15.48 3.81
C LEU A 214 -8.23 -15.30 4.14
N GLY A 215 -8.64 -14.10 4.55
CA GLY A 215 -10.06 -13.80 4.82
C GLY A 215 -10.94 -13.91 3.59
N LEU A 216 -10.46 -13.40 2.45
CA LEU A 216 -11.19 -13.45 1.19
C LEU A 216 -11.42 -14.88 0.69
N LEU A 217 -10.55 -15.82 1.09
CA LEU A 217 -10.71 -17.23 0.78
C LEU A 217 -11.78 -17.92 1.63
N LEU A 218 -12.00 -17.49 2.87
CA LEU A 218 -12.89 -18.21 3.80
C LEU A 218 -14.31 -18.41 3.23
N PRO A 219 -14.98 -17.41 2.63
CA PRO A 219 -16.30 -17.61 2.02
C PRO A 219 -16.27 -18.61 0.87
N VAL A 220 -15.22 -18.59 0.03
CA VAL A 220 -15.07 -19.55 -1.08
C VAL A 220 -14.92 -20.97 -0.54
N LEU A 221 -14.06 -21.16 0.47
CA LEU A 221 -13.82 -22.47 1.07
C LEU A 221 -15.04 -23.03 1.79
N VAL A 222 -15.86 -22.17 2.41
CA VAL A 222 -17.14 -22.56 3.00
C VAL A 222 -18.13 -22.98 1.92
N ALA A 223 -18.23 -22.22 0.82
CA ALA A 223 -19.11 -22.54 -0.31
C ALA A 223 -18.72 -23.85 -1.00
N GLU A 224 -17.42 -24.14 -1.09
CA GLU A 224 -16.87 -25.38 -1.67
C GLU A 224 -16.85 -26.57 -0.69
N GLY A 225 -17.38 -26.40 0.54
CA GLY A 225 -17.42 -27.45 1.55
C GLY A 225 -16.03 -27.88 2.07
N LYS A 226 -14.99 -27.08 1.83
CA LYS A 226 -13.61 -27.32 2.28
C LYS A 226 -13.36 -26.79 3.70
N LEU A 227 -14.21 -25.89 4.18
CA LEU A 227 -14.12 -25.30 5.51
C LEU A 227 -15.48 -25.28 6.19
N SER A 228 -15.52 -25.66 7.46
CA SER A 228 -16.71 -25.50 8.30
C SER A 228 -17.08 -24.03 8.45
N ARG A 229 -18.36 -23.71 8.20
CA ARG A 229 -18.90 -22.37 8.40
C ARG A 229 -18.69 -21.86 9.82
N ALA A 230 -18.90 -22.70 10.83
CA ALA A 230 -18.72 -22.33 12.24
C ALA A 230 -17.25 -22.00 12.55
N VAL A 231 -16.30 -22.75 11.98
CA VAL A 231 -14.86 -22.49 12.16
C VAL A 231 -14.47 -21.17 11.48
N ALA A 232 -14.93 -20.93 10.25
CA ALA A 232 -14.68 -19.69 9.53
C ALA A 232 -15.18 -18.46 10.32
N ILE A 233 -16.42 -18.52 10.83
CA ILE A 233 -17.00 -17.47 11.65
C ILE A 233 -16.15 -17.25 12.91
N GLY A 234 -15.77 -18.32 13.62
CA GLY A 234 -14.92 -18.23 14.81
C GLY A 234 -13.59 -17.52 14.54
N TRP A 235 -12.91 -17.85 13.44
CA TRP A 235 -11.66 -17.18 13.05
C TRP A 235 -11.87 -15.70 12.70
N VAL A 236 -12.92 -15.35 11.97
CA VAL A 236 -13.22 -13.95 11.63
C VAL A 236 -13.56 -13.14 12.87
N VAL A 237 -14.30 -13.70 13.83
CA VAL A 237 -14.58 -13.06 15.12
C VAL A 237 -13.29 -12.82 15.91
N ALA A 238 -12.45 -13.85 16.05
CA ALA A 238 -11.17 -13.73 16.75
C ALA A 238 -10.28 -12.65 16.12
N ALA A 239 -10.21 -12.61 14.79
CA ALA A 239 -9.47 -11.58 14.07
C ALA A 239 -10.07 -10.17 14.25
N ALA A 240 -11.40 -10.05 14.29
CA ALA A 240 -12.07 -8.76 14.51
C ALA A 240 -11.73 -8.18 15.89
N VAL A 241 -11.69 -9.03 16.93
CA VAL A 241 -11.37 -8.62 18.30
C VAL A 241 -9.90 -8.22 18.44
N SER A 242 -8.99 -8.95 17.81
CA SER A 242 -7.55 -8.69 17.88
C SER A 242 -7.06 -7.56 16.96
N ALA A 243 -7.88 -7.12 16.00
CA ALA A 243 -7.50 -6.10 15.02
C ALA A 243 -7.26 -4.73 15.67
N VAL A 244 -6.08 -4.16 15.41
CA VAL A 244 -5.65 -2.87 15.99
C VAL A 244 -6.20 -1.70 15.19
N ARG A 245 -6.21 -1.79 13.85
CA ARG A 245 -6.59 -0.66 13.00
C ARG A 245 -8.10 -0.66 12.69
N PRO A 246 -8.77 0.52 12.65
CA PRO A 246 -10.18 0.60 12.28
C PRO A 246 -10.51 0.00 10.90
N LYS A 247 -9.56 0.05 9.95
CA LYS A 247 -9.73 -0.55 8.61
C LYS A 247 -9.80 -2.08 8.65
N GLU A 248 -9.05 -2.71 9.55
CA GLU A 248 -9.00 -4.16 9.72
C GLU A 248 -10.29 -4.66 10.38
N ARG A 249 -10.74 -3.97 11.44
CA ARG A 249 -12.05 -4.24 12.06
C ARG A 249 -13.19 -4.09 11.07
N LYS A 250 -13.17 -3.03 10.24
CA LYS A 250 -14.16 -2.84 9.17
C LYS A 250 -14.17 -4.05 8.21
N PHE A 251 -13.00 -4.51 7.79
CA PHE A 251 -12.88 -5.67 6.90
C PHE A 251 -13.47 -6.93 7.54
N CYS A 252 -13.11 -7.25 8.79
CA CYS A 252 -13.65 -8.43 9.46
C CYS A 252 -15.17 -8.36 9.66
N ILE A 253 -15.71 -7.18 10.00
CA ILE A 253 -17.16 -6.98 10.13
C ILE A 253 -17.86 -7.18 8.78
N ASP A 254 -17.30 -6.67 7.68
CA ASP A 254 -17.84 -6.87 6.33
C ASP A 254 -17.79 -8.36 5.93
N LEU A 255 -16.65 -9.02 6.17
CA LEU A 255 -16.49 -10.45 5.93
C LEU A 255 -17.51 -11.28 6.71
N LEU A 256 -17.72 -10.96 7.99
CA LEU A 256 -18.66 -11.66 8.86
C LEU A 256 -20.12 -11.45 8.43
N LEU A 257 -20.53 -10.21 8.20
CA LEU A 257 -21.94 -9.87 8.02
C LEU A 257 -22.40 -9.98 6.56
N ASN A 258 -21.54 -9.65 5.60
CA ASN A 258 -21.95 -9.51 4.19
C ASN A 258 -21.46 -10.69 3.34
N GLN A 259 -20.23 -11.17 3.56
CA GLN A 259 -19.66 -12.22 2.73
C GLN A 259 -19.98 -13.63 3.26
N LEU A 260 -19.78 -13.86 4.57
CA LEU A 260 -20.23 -15.08 5.24
C LEU A 260 -21.73 -15.04 5.56
N GLY A 261 -22.33 -13.85 5.68
CA GLY A 261 -23.76 -13.72 5.98
C GLY A 261 -24.12 -14.32 7.33
N ALA A 262 -23.34 -14.03 8.39
CA ALA A 262 -23.59 -14.58 9.72
C ALA A 262 -25.02 -14.26 10.21
N THR A 263 -25.71 -15.29 10.69
CA THR A 263 -27.06 -15.21 11.28
C THR A 263 -27.02 -14.62 12.69
N ASP A 264 -28.17 -14.20 13.19
CA ASP A 264 -28.26 -13.62 14.55
C ASP A 264 -27.89 -14.66 15.61
N GLU A 265 -28.24 -15.93 15.39
CA GLU A 265 -27.88 -17.07 16.23
C GLU A 265 -26.37 -17.33 16.23
N GLU A 266 -25.72 -17.31 15.07
CA GLU A 266 -24.27 -17.44 14.93
C GLU A 266 -23.51 -16.28 15.59
N LEU A 267 -24.04 -15.06 15.52
CA LEU A 267 -23.47 -13.92 16.24
C LEU A 267 -23.64 -14.11 17.75
N ALA A 268 -24.82 -14.55 18.20
CA ALA A 268 -25.12 -14.77 19.61
C ALA A 268 -24.21 -15.86 20.24
N SER A 269 -23.84 -16.91 19.49
CA SER A 269 -22.88 -17.91 19.99
C SER A 269 -21.47 -17.36 20.23
N HIS A 270 -21.15 -16.18 19.68
CA HIS A 270 -19.89 -15.47 19.88
C HIS A 270 -20.06 -14.16 20.69
N CYS A 271 -21.13 -14.04 21.47
CA CYS A 271 -21.51 -12.81 22.17
C CYS A 271 -20.39 -12.23 23.04
N GLU A 272 -19.68 -13.05 23.82
CA GLU A 272 -18.60 -12.60 24.71
C GLU A 272 -17.50 -11.85 23.94
N ALA A 273 -16.95 -12.49 22.90
CA ALA A 273 -15.91 -11.91 22.06
C ALA A 273 -16.40 -10.65 21.32
N LEU A 274 -17.61 -10.69 20.77
CA LEU A 274 -18.16 -9.56 20.04
C LEU A 274 -18.55 -8.38 20.94
N SER A 275 -18.84 -8.62 22.23
CA SER A 275 -19.08 -7.56 23.20
C SER A 275 -17.83 -6.68 23.39
N MET A 276 -16.65 -7.30 23.42
CA MET A 276 -15.37 -6.57 23.48
C MET A 276 -15.16 -5.67 22.25
N LEU A 277 -15.55 -6.15 21.07
CA LEU A 277 -15.50 -5.37 19.84
C LEU A 277 -16.47 -4.18 19.88
N VAL A 278 -17.68 -4.39 20.40
CA VAL A 278 -18.71 -3.34 20.54
C VAL A 278 -18.25 -2.24 21.51
N MET A 279 -17.53 -2.59 22.58
CA MET A 279 -16.97 -1.61 23.53
C MET A 279 -15.91 -0.71 22.92
N THR A 280 -15.13 -1.22 21.96
CA THR A 280 -13.93 -0.55 21.45
C THR A 280 -14.13 0.15 20.10
N ASP A 281 -15.18 -0.23 19.35
CA ASP A 281 -15.44 0.31 18.01
C ASP A 281 -16.88 0.81 17.84
N SER A 282 -17.04 2.13 17.71
CA SER A 282 -18.35 2.78 17.49
C SER A 282 -19.10 2.31 16.23
N ARG A 283 -18.40 1.82 15.20
CA ARG A 283 -19.03 1.22 14.02
C ARG A 283 -19.59 -0.15 14.36
N ALA A 284 -18.84 -0.96 15.12
CA ALA A 284 -19.31 -2.27 15.57
C ALA A 284 -20.60 -2.17 16.39
N VAL A 285 -20.75 -1.10 17.20
CA VAL A 285 -22.01 -0.82 17.92
C VAL A 285 -23.20 -0.78 16.97
N SER A 286 -23.08 -0.06 15.84
CA SER A 286 -24.19 0.17 14.92
C SER A 286 -24.43 -0.97 13.92
N THR A 287 -23.50 -1.92 13.81
CA THR A 287 -23.61 -3.09 12.92
C THR A 287 -23.87 -4.36 13.72
N VAL A 288 -22.85 -4.90 14.38
CA VAL A 288 -22.90 -6.16 15.13
C VAL A 288 -23.64 -5.97 16.46
N GLY A 289 -23.39 -4.88 17.18
CA GLY A 289 -23.97 -4.62 18.50
C GLY A 289 -25.50 -4.56 18.49
N ILE A 290 -26.09 -3.86 17.51
CA ILE A 290 -27.55 -3.82 17.34
C ILE A 290 -28.15 -5.21 17.06
N ARG A 291 -27.49 -6.04 16.26
CA ARG A 291 -27.96 -7.42 15.98
C ARG A 291 -27.85 -8.29 17.23
N LEU A 292 -26.73 -8.24 17.94
CA LEU A 292 -26.56 -8.95 19.22
C LEU A 292 -27.61 -8.56 20.24
N LEU A 293 -27.85 -7.26 20.44
CA LEU A 293 -28.87 -6.76 21.39
C LEU A 293 -30.30 -7.23 21.07
N ARG A 294 -30.59 -7.65 19.83
CA ARG A 294 -31.87 -8.25 19.47
C ARG A 294 -31.87 -9.76 19.68
N ALA A 295 -30.76 -10.42 19.39
CA ALA A 295 -30.65 -11.88 19.36
C ALA A 295 -30.41 -12.51 20.73
N VAL A 296 -29.64 -11.86 21.61
CA VAL A 296 -29.19 -12.48 22.85
C VAL A 296 -30.26 -12.47 23.94
N ASN A 297 -30.22 -13.47 24.81
CA ASN A 297 -31.06 -13.55 26.00
C ASN A 297 -30.69 -12.46 27.02
N ALA A 298 -31.54 -12.28 28.03
CA ALA A 298 -31.37 -11.26 29.05
C ALA A 298 -30.03 -11.34 29.81
N SER A 299 -29.51 -12.55 30.07
CA SER A 299 -28.26 -12.73 30.80
C SER A 299 -27.03 -12.20 30.05
N LEU A 300 -27.00 -12.33 28.72
CA LEU A 300 -25.88 -11.84 27.89
C LEU A 300 -26.11 -10.41 27.38
N LEU A 301 -27.34 -9.93 27.43
CA LEU A 301 -27.71 -8.60 26.93
C LEU A 301 -27.02 -7.48 27.70
N VAL A 302 -26.87 -7.62 29.01
CA VAL A 302 -26.33 -6.56 29.87
C VAL A 302 -24.90 -6.19 29.46
N ASP A 303 -24.05 -7.19 29.21
CA ASP A 303 -22.65 -6.99 28.82
C ASP A 303 -22.53 -6.26 27.48
N VAL A 304 -23.33 -6.66 26.50
CA VAL A 304 -23.39 -5.99 25.18
C VAL A 304 -23.91 -4.56 25.34
N ALA A 305 -24.97 -4.37 26.12
CA ALA A 305 -25.67 -3.09 26.27
C ALA A 305 -24.81 -2.04 26.97
N ILE A 306 -24.06 -2.42 28.01
CA ILE A 306 -23.16 -1.51 28.74
C ILE A 306 -22.13 -0.88 27.80
N GLY A 307 -21.47 -1.70 27.00
CA GLY A 307 -20.51 -1.23 26.00
C GLY A 307 -21.16 -0.35 24.93
N ALA A 308 -22.30 -0.79 24.42
CA ALA A 308 -23.02 -0.10 23.36
C ALA A 308 -23.59 1.27 23.77
N LEU A 309 -24.09 1.40 25.01
CA LEU A 309 -24.61 2.66 25.56
C LEU A 309 -23.50 3.70 25.75
N SER A 310 -22.28 3.24 26.01
CA SER A 310 -21.09 4.08 26.19
C SER A 310 -20.49 4.60 24.86
N ALA A 311 -21.12 4.29 23.71
CA ALA A 311 -20.64 4.72 22.40
C ALA A 311 -20.50 6.26 22.31
N THR A 312 -19.40 6.73 21.73
CA THR A 312 -19.10 8.16 21.58
C THR A 312 -20.04 8.89 20.62
N THR A 313 -20.66 8.16 19.68
CA THR A 313 -21.52 8.77 18.66
C THR A 313 -22.98 8.80 19.07
N LYS A 314 -23.64 9.94 18.86
CA LYS A 314 -25.08 10.12 19.17
C LYS A 314 -25.97 9.24 18.30
N THR A 315 -25.54 8.86 17.11
CA THR A 315 -26.29 7.94 16.25
C THR A 315 -26.28 6.52 16.82
N ALA A 316 -25.13 6.02 17.28
CA ALA A 316 -25.04 4.71 17.91
C ALA A 316 -25.87 4.64 19.19
N GLN A 317 -25.72 5.62 20.10
CA GLN A 317 -26.50 5.71 21.34
C GLN A 317 -28.02 5.65 21.08
N ARG A 318 -28.50 6.39 20.08
CA ARG A 318 -29.92 6.37 19.71
C ARG A 318 -30.39 5.00 19.22
N ALA A 319 -29.60 4.31 18.41
CA ALA A 319 -29.94 2.99 17.89
C ALA A 319 -30.02 1.95 19.01
N VAL A 320 -29.08 1.99 19.97
CA VAL A 320 -29.06 1.10 21.14
C VAL A 320 -30.30 1.31 22.01
N LEU A 321 -30.62 2.58 22.34
CA LEU A 321 -31.83 2.92 23.12
C LEU A 321 -33.13 2.48 22.42
N GLU A 322 -33.17 2.51 21.09
CA GLU A 322 -34.32 2.04 20.32
C GLU A 322 -34.50 0.53 20.43
N VAL A 323 -33.41 -0.25 20.37
CA VAL A 323 -33.47 -1.70 20.58
C VAL A 323 -33.90 -2.03 22.01
N LEU A 324 -33.29 -1.41 23.02
CA LEU A 324 -33.66 -1.63 24.42
C LEU A 324 -35.14 -1.29 24.67
N GLY A 325 -35.65 -0.22 24.08
CA GLY A 325 -37.06 0.16 24.17
C GLY A 325 -38.03 -0.77 23.44
N SER A 326 -37.54 -1.65 22.55
CA SER A 326 -38.35 -2.68 21.89
C SER A 326 -38.32 -4.05 22.59
N ARG A 327 -37.36 -4.26 23.52
CA ARG A 327 -37.25 -5.50 24.29
C ARG A 327 -38.27 -5.48 25.42
N THR A 328 -39.17 -6.46 25.42
CA THR A 328 -40.25 -6.61 26.44
C THR A 328 -39.98 -7.78 27.40
N ASP A 329 -38.90 -8.52 27.15
CA ASP A 329 -38.50 -9.75 27.82
C ASP A 329 -37.38 -9.53 28.88
N LEU A 330 -37.05 -8.27 29.19
CA LEU A 330 -35.97 -7.93 30.12
C LEU A 330 -36.42 -8.13 31.59
N PRO A 331 -35.72 -8.97 32.38
CA PRO A 331 -35.93 -9.09 33.83
C PRO A 331 -35.57 -7.80 34.56
N ASP A 332 -36.17 -7.58 35.74
CA ASP A 332 -35.89 -6.43 36.60
C ASP A 332 -34.41 -6.29 36.96
N SER A 333 -33.68 -7.40 37.10
CA SER A 333 -32.23 -7.39 37.35
C SER A 333 -31.43 -6.78 36.19
N CYS A 334 -31.82 -7.06 34.94
CA CYS A 334 -31.19 -6.47 33.76
C CYS A 334 -31.52 -4.98 33.64
N VAL A 335 -32.77 -4.60 33.91
CA VAL A 335 -33.20 -3.19 33.95
C VAL A 335 -32.41 -2.43 35.01
N ALA A 336 -32.28 -2.99 36.23
CA ALA A 336 -31.51 -2.38 37.31
C ALA A 336 -30.03 -2.18 36.95
N ALA A 337 -29.42 -3.14 36.24
CA ALA A 337 -28.02 -3.04 35.81
C ALA A 337 -27.79 -1.93 34.75
N LEU A 338 -28.75 -1.71 33.85
CA LEU A 338 -28.63 -0.71 32.77
C LEU A 338 -29.15 0.68 33.17
N LEU A 339 -29.94 0.76 34.24
CA LEU A 339 -30.60 1.98 34.70
C LEU A 339 -29.65 3.19 34.88
N PRO A 340 -28.43 3.06 35.47
CA PRO A 340 -27.53 4.19 35.65
C PRO A 340 -27.14 4.86 34.32
N GLN A 341 -26.80 4.07 33.32
CA GLN A 341 -26.34 4.57 32.01
C GLN A 341 -27.49 5.18 31.20
N VAL A 342 -28.67 4.55 31.20
CA VAL A 342 -29.84 5.13 30.51
C VAL A 342 -30.28 6.43 31.20
N THR A 343 -30.19 6.49 32.52
CA THR A 343 -30.46 7.72 33.31
C THR A 343 -29.47 8.84 33.00
N GLU A 344 -28.19 8.51 32.80
CA GLU A 344 -27.19 9.49 32.35
C GLU A 344 -27.53 10.02 30.95
N LEU A 345 -27.87 9.15 30.00
CA LEU A 345 -28.25 9.54 28.64
C LEU A 345 -29.56 10.36 28.60
N ALA A 346 -30.47 10.16 29.56
CA ALA A 346 -31.65 11.00 29.73
C ALA A 346 -31.32 12.45 30.12
N ARG A 347 -30.10 12.72 30.57
CA ARG A 347 -29.56 14.07 30.84
C ARG A 347 -28.68 14.62 29.71
N SER A 348 -28.59 13.91 28.57
CA SER A 348 -27.78 14.35 27.44
C SER A 348 -28.23 15.72 26.90
N GLN A 349 -27.24 16.51 26.45
CA GLN A 349 -27.50 17.76 25.73
C GLN A 349 -28.10 17.52 24.32
N ASP A 350 -27.92 16.32 23.77
CA ASP A 350 -28.58 15.94 22.52
C ASP A 350 -30.05 15.60 22.77
N LEU A 351 -30.94 16.45 22.25
CA LEU A 351 -32.39 16.32 22.45
C LEU A 351 -32.97 14.98 21.97
N ARG A 352 -32.39 14.37 20.93
CA ARG A 352 -32.88 13.10 20.37
C ARG A 352 -32.42 11.92 21.22
N VAL A 353 -31.19 11.94 21.73
CA VAL A 353 -30.70 10.95 22.71
C VAL A 353 -31.53 11.05 23.99
N LYS A 354 -31.68 12.27 24.54
CA LYS A 354 -32.48 12.55 25.73
C LYS A 354 -33.92 12.06 25.59
N SER A 355 -34.57 12.35 24.46
CA SER A 355 -35.95 11.91 24.20
C SER A 355 -36.07 10.38 24.17
N ARG A 356 -35.16 9.68 23.49
CA ARG A 356 -35.17 8.21 23.42
C ARG A 356 -34.87 7.57 24.76
N ALA A 357 -33.90 8.07 25.53
CA ALA A 357 -33.58 7.56 26.85
C ALA A 357 -34.76 7.72 27.82
N ASN A 358 -35.42 8.88 27.84
CA ASN A 358 -36.63 9.08 28.64
C ASN A 358 -37.78 8.14 28.24
N LYS A 359 -37.92 7.82 26.94
CA LYS A 359 -38.90 6.84 26.48
C LYS A 359 -38.60 5.45 27.05
N VAL A 360 -37.34 5.02 27.03
CA VAL A 360 -36.92 3.73 27.61
C VAL A 360 -37.20 3.69 29.12
N LEU A 361 -36.83 4.75 29.86
CA LEU A 361 -37.07 4.82 31.31
C LEU A 361 -38.56 4.73 31.67
N ARG A 362 -39.43 5.42 30.91
CA ARG A 362 -40.88 5.30 31.10
C ARG A 362 -41.39 3.89 30.83
N LEU A 363 -40.88 3.22 29.80
CA LEU A 363 -41.23 1.81 29.52
C LEU A 363 -40.78 0.87 30.64
N TRP A 364 -39.69 1.19 31.31
CA TRP A 364 -39.18 0.47 32.48
C TRP A 364 -39.83 0.92 33.81
N GLY A 365 -40.88 1.74 33.78
CA GLY A 365 -41.55 2.23 34.99
C GLY A 365 -40.70 3.14 35.87
N CYS A 366 -39.59 3.68 35.35
CA CYS A 366 -38.66 4.56 36.05
C CYS A 366 -38.97 6.01 35.68
N ASP A 367 -39.88 6.67 36.39
CA ASP A 367 -40.14 8.09 36.18
C ASP A 367 -39.02 8.94 36.81
N LEU A 368 -38.17 9.50 35.95
CA LEU A 368 -37.35 10.65 36.34
C LEU A 368 -38.29 11.85 36.46
N ALA A 369 -38.40 12.45 37.65
CA ALA A 369 -39.04 13.74 37.84
C ALA A 369 -38.42 14.74 36.83
N ILE A 370 -39.19 15.09 35.80
CA ILE A 370 -38.75 15.99 34.75
C ILE A 370 -38.74 17.39 35.35
N ASP A 371 -37.56 17.90 35.67
CA ASP A 371 -37.39 19.32 35.96
C ASP A 371 -37.56 20.10 34.66
N ASN A 372 -38.82 20.42 34.34
CA ASN A 372 -39.24 21.26 33.22
C ASN A 372 -38.99 22.73 33.58
N THR A 373 -37.73 23.10 33.77
CA THR A 373 -37.35 24.51 33.69
C THR A 373 -36.99 24.79 32.23
N PRO A 374 -37.75 25.61 31.47
CA PRO A 374 -37.36 26.00 30.13
C PRO A 374 -36.09 26.85 30.24
N ALA A 375 -34.96 26.28 29.82
CA ALA A 375 -33.75 27.04 29.61
C ALA A 375 -34.04 28.07 28.51
N LYS A 376 -34.21 29.34 28.92
CA LYS A 376 -34.22 30.48 28.01
C LYS A 376 -32.96 30.40 27.15
N THR A 377 -33.14 30.19 25.86
CA THR A 377 -32.08 30.36 24.86
C THR A 377 -31.53 31.77 24.98
N PRO A 378 -30.26 32.00 25.35
CA PRO A 378 -29.62 33.25 25.05
C PRO A 378 -29.31 33.19 23.55
N SER A 379 -30.01 34.02 22.78
CA SER A 379 -29.53 34.44 21.47
C SER A 379 -28.24 35.26 21.69
N THR A 380 -27.11 34.59 21.93
CA THR A 380 -25.80 35.21 21.80
C THR A 380 -25.35 35.02 20.36
N ARG A 381 -25.67 36.05 19.57
CA ARG A 381 -24.86 36.48 18.43
C ARG A 381 -23.45 36.72 18.98
N LYS A 382 -22.60 35.68 19.01
CA LYS A 382 -21.16 35.88 19.18
C LYS A 382 -20.68 36.55 17.91
N THR A 383 -20.60 37.88 17.95
CA THR A 383 -19.48 38.55 17.31
C THR A 383 -18.25 37.85 17.84
N ILE A 384 -17.55 37.13 16.99
CA ILE A 384 -16.22 36.63 17.32
C ILE A 384 -15.37 37.91 17.38
N GLU A 385 -15.24 38.50 18.56
CA GLU A 385 -14.03 39.23 18.86
C GLU A 385 -12.93 38.19 18.81
N ILE A 386 -12.10 38.31 17.78
CA ILE A 386 -10.86 37.57 17.65
C ILE A 386 -10.00 38.06 18.80
N ASP A 387 -9.83 37.23 19.81
CA ASP A 387 -8.80 37.40 20.81
C ASP A 387 -7.45 37.30 20.09
N THR A 388 -6.79 38.44 19.89
CA THR A 388 -5.50 38.55 19.20
C THR A 388 -4.30 38.23 20.09
N ASP A 389 -4.51 37.81 21.34
CA ASP A 389 -3.45 37.74 22.35
C ASP A 389 -3.06 36.33 22.84
N THR A 390 -3.30 35.28 22.04
CA THR A 390 -2.69 33.96 22.30
C THR A 390 -1.66 33.59 21.24
N TYR A 391 -0.55 34.33 21.25
CA TYR A 391 0.70 33.88 20.62
C TYR A 391 1.40 32.93 21.61
N GLU A 392 1.40 31.62 21.31
CA GLU A 392 2.30 30.67 21.96
C GLU A 392 3.75 31.13 21.73
N ALA A 393 4.60 31.04 22.75
CA ALA A 393 5.97 31.53 22.70
C ALA A 393 6.72 31.02 21.44
N PRO A 394 7.61 31.84 20.83
CA PRO A 394 8.35 31.41 19.64
C PRO A 394 9.12 30.11 19.94
N MET A 395 9.05 29.14 19.01
CA MET A 395 9.75 27.86 19.15
C MET A 395 11.22 28.11 19.49
N SER A 396 11.77 27.33 20.41
CA SER A 396 13.21 27.37 20.69
C SER A 396 14.02 26.98 19.46
N ASP A 397 15.32 27.28 19.46
CA ASP A 397 16.21 26.89 18.37
C ASP A 397 16.30 25.36 18.21
N GLU A 398 16.23 24.62 19.32
CA GLU A 398 16.24 23.15 19.32
C GLU A 398 14.94 22.56 18.76
N GLU A 399 13.78 23.05 19.21
CA GLU A 399 12.47 22.61 18.70
C GLU A 399 12.34 22.88 17.19
N PHE A 400 12.73 24.08 16.75
CA PHE A 400 12.69 24.43 15.33
C PHE A 400 13.66 23.57 14.51
N ALA A 401 14.87 23.27 15.01
CA ALA A 401 15.82 22.41 14.30
C ALA A 401 15.34 20.96 14.15
N GLN A 402 14.49 20.46 15.05
CA GLN A 402 13.92 19.12 14.96
C GLN A 402 12.85 19.00 13.87
N VAL A 403 12.02 20.03 13.71
CA VAL A 403 10.90 20.04 12.75
C VAL A 403 11.26 20.64 11.40
N TRP A 404 12.18 21.62 11.39
CA TRP A 404 12.73 22.25 10.21
C TRP A 404 14.11 21.65 9.92
N GLN A 405 14.12 20.50 9.24
CA GLN A 405 15.33 19.81 8.79
C GLN A 405 15.54 20.05 7.30
N PRO A 406 16.01 21.25 6.89
CA PRO A 406 16.34 21.47 5.50
C PRO A 406 17.53 20.58 5.14
N PRO A 407 17.64 20.19 3.87
CA PRO A 407 18.76 19.38 3.39
C PRO A 407 20.12 19.93 3.86
N LYS A 408 20.96 19.09 4.52
CA LYS A 408 22.35 19.43 4.89
C LYS A 408 23.22 19.46 3.64
N LEU A 409 23.07 20.50 2.82
CA LEU A 409 23.77 20.67 1.55
C LEU A 409 25.26 20.95 1.79
N LYS A 410 26.15 20.07 1.30
CA LYS A 410 27.57 20.42 1.10
C LYS A 410 27.67 21.36 -0.13
N MET A 411 27.72 22.67 0.13
CA MET A 411 28.15 23.78 -0.74
C MET A 411 27.38 24.09 -2.06
N LYS A 412 27.14 25.41 -2.22
CA LYS A 412 27.03 26.20 -3.46
C LYS A 412 26.08 25.69 -4.56
N GLN A 413 24.83 26.16 -4.46
CA GLN A 413 23.87 26.38 -5.54
C GLN A 413 23.52 25.14 -6.41
N LEU A 414 22.63 24.29 -5.90
CA LEU A 414 21.68 23.56 -6.75
C LEU A 414 20.73 24.60 -7.39
N LYS A 415 21.19 25.27 -8.45
CA LYS A 415 20.25 25.97 -9.34
C LYS A 415 19.30 24.91 -9.90
N PRO A 416 17.97 25.17 -9.94
CA PRO A 416 17.07 24.25 -10.60
C PRO A 416 17.56 24.02 -12.02
N VAL A 417 17.69 22.75 -12.41
CA VAL A 417 18.07 22.38 -13.76
C VAL A 417 16.80 22.44 -14.60
N LEU A 418 16.66 23.57 -15.29
CA LEU A 418 15.67 23.75 -16.34
C LEU A 418 16.21 23.09 -17.59
N ASP A 419 15.64 21.95 -17.91
CA ASP A 419 16.10 20.97 -18.88
C ASP A 419 15.28 20.97 -20.18
N GLY A 420 14.32 21.89 -20.28
CA GLY A 420 13.57 22.19 -21.50
C GLY A 420 12.47 21.20 -21.85
N MET A 421 12.30 20.09 -21.11
CA MET A 421 11.15 19.20 -21.34
C MET A 421 9.86 19.81 -20.80
N ARG A 422 8.75 19.41 -21.41
CA ARG A 422 7.40 19.83 -21.00
C ARG A 422 6.59 18.65 -20.51
N ILE A 423 5.76 18.90 -19.50
CA ILE A 423 4.78 17.94 -19.00
C ILE A 423 3.40 18.49 -19.25
N GLU A 424 2.55 17.67 -19.86
CA GLU A 424 1.12 17.90 -19.98
C GLU A 424 0.37 16.77 -19.28
N MET A 425 -0.84 17.05 -18.80
CA MET A 425 -1.71 16.02 -18.20
C MET A 425 -2.95 15.86 -19.08
N ARG A 426 -3.33 14.62 -19.38
CA ARG A 426 -4.49 14.28 -20.23
C ARG A 426 -5.28 13.13 -19.62
N LEU A 427 -6.56 13.04 -19.95
CA LEU A 427 -7.37 11.86 -19.65
C LEU A 427 -7.09 10.79 -20.71
N GLU A 428 -6.84 9.56 -20.26
CA GLU A 428 -6.54 8.42 -21.12
C GLU A 428 -7.34 7.19 -20.67
N ASP A 429 -7.87 6.45 -21.65
CA ASP A 429 -8.52 5.18 -21.39
C ASP A 429 -7.44 4.11 -21.17
N THR A 430 -7.26 3.75 -19.90
CA THR A 430 -6.33 2.71 -19.48
C THR A 430 -7.14 1.50 -19.02
N PHE A 431 -7.21 0.48 -19.86
CA PHE A 431 -7.94 -0.78 -19.60
C PHE A 431 -9.44 -0.61 -19.30
N GLY A 432 -10.13 0.34 -19.96
CA GLY A 432 -11.57 0.57 -19.81
C GLY A 432 -11.93 1.51 -18.64
N VAL A 433 -10.94 2.19 -18.06
CA VAL A 433 -11.10 3.23 -17.04
C VAL A 433 -10.38 4.49 -17.52
N GLU A 434 -11.11 5.60 -17.56
CA GLU A 434 -10.52 6.91 -17.84
C GLU A 434 -9.71 7.36 -16.61
N ASP A 435 -8.39 7.46 -16.75
CA ASP A 435 -7.48 7.93 -15.72
C ASP A 435 -6.60 9.07 -16.24
N ILE A 436 -6.01 9.83 -15.32
CA ILE A 436 -5.09 10.92 -15.65
C ILE A 436 -3.73 10.32 -16.01
N ALA A 437 -3.21 10.67 -17.17
CA ALA A 437 -1.86 10.33 -17.61
C ALA A 437 -1.01 11.59 -17.81
N ALA A 438 0.30 11.45 -17.66
CA ALA A 438 1.26 12.52 -17.97
C ALA A 438 1.88 12.28 -19.35
N VAL A 439 1.91 13.30 -20.20
CA VAL A 439 2.64 13.29 -21.46
C VAL A 439 3.91 14.09 -21.25
N MET A 440 5.06 13.47 -21.51
CA MET A 440 6.35 14.15 -21.45
C MET A 440 6.83 14.44 -22.88
N THR A 441 7.16 15.70 -23.14
CA THR A 441 7.69 16.17 -24.42
C THR A 441 9.14 16.60 -24.25
N LEU A 442 10.05 15.94 -24.97
CA LEU A 442 11.48 16.24 -25.02
C LEU A 442 11.77 17.56 -25.75
N PRO A 443 12.96 18.17 -25.55
CA PRO A 443 13.35 19.41 -26.26
C PRO A 443 13.32 19.28 -27.79
N ASP A 444 13.52 18.08 -28.33
CA ASP A 444 13.45 17.76 -29.76
C ASP A 444 12.01 17.58 -30.30
N GLN A 445 11.00 17.90 -29.48
CA GLN A 445 9.56 17.78 -29.76
C GLN A 445 9.03 16.33 -29.80
N SER A 446 9.85 15.32 -29.51
CA SER A 446 9.32 13.97 -29.34
C SER A 446 8.52 13.88 -28.02
N ALA A 447 7.35 13.25 -28.06
CA ALA A 447 6.45 13.14 -26.92
C ALA A 447 6.14 11.68 -26.61
N THR A 448 6.06 11.33 -25.31
CA THR A 448 5.69 9.99 -24.85
C THR A 448 4.58 10.07 -23.80
N LEU A 449 3.67 9.11 -23.84
CA LEU A 449 2.63 8.95 -22.84
C LEU A 449 3.15 8.10 -21.68
N LEU A 450 3.01 8.59 -20.45
CA LEU A 450 3.37 7.88 -19.23
C LEU A 450 2.09 7.31 -18.61
N LYS A 451 1.89 6.00 -18.75
CA LYS A 451 0.68 5.30 -18.31
C LYS A 451 0.74 4.94 -16.81
N PRO A 452 -0.38 5.04 -16.06
CA PRO A 452 -0.42 4.76 -14.62
C PRO A 452 -0.14 3.31 -14.17
N ALA A 453 -0.13 2.31 -15.07
CA ALA A 453 -0.27 0.90 -14.70
C ALA A 453 0.80 -0.09 -15.20
N SER A 454 1.82 0.33 -15.96
CA SER A 454 2.95 -0.57 -16.29
C SER A 454 4.07 -0.36 -15.29
N GLY A 455 4.22 -1.30 -14.36
CA GLY A 455 5.18 -1.23 -13.25
C GLY A 455 6.49 -0.55 -13.60
N TYR A 456 6.80 0.53 -12.89
CA TYR A 456 8.13 1.11 -12.85
C TYR A 456 8.69 1.01 -11.43
N PRO A 457 10.00 0.77 -11.29
CA PRO A 457 10.57 0.08 -10.15
C PRO A 457 10.93 1.04 -9.01
N THR A 458 10.60 0.63 -7.79
CA THR A 458 11.23 1.12 -6.55
C THR A 458 12.36 0.17 -6.13
N PRO A 459 13.31 0.53 -5.25
CA PRO A 459 14.16 1.71 -5.20
C PRO A 459 15.64 1.29 -5.09
N ASN A 460 16.45 1.53 -6.11
CA ASN A 460 17.90 1.68 -5.94
C ASN A 460 18.28 2.90 -6.77
N THR A 461 18.14 4.09 -6.19
CA THR A 461 18.52 5.34 -6.86
C THR A 461 20.03 5.35 -7.09
N PRO A 462 20.51 5.86 -8.24
CA PRO A 462 20.51 7.32 -8.39
C PRO A 462 19.61 7.89 -9.50
N LEU A 463 18.80 7.10 -10.21
CA LEU A 463 17.90 7.63 -11.27
C LEU A 463 16.68 6.80 -11.70
N ALA A 464 16.53 5.56 -11.21
CA ALA A 464 15.73 4.46 -11.77
C ALA A 464 14.71 4.81 -12.87
N TRP A 465 15.23 5.03 -14.09
CA TRP A 465 14.55 4.95 -15.40
C TRP A 465 13.69 6.16 -15.80
N GLN A 466 14.29 7.34 -15.96
CA GLN A 466 13.70 8.68 -16.23
C GLN A 466 12.70 8.83 -17.41
N CYS A 467 11.64 8.02 -17.49
CA CYS A 467 10.58 7.92 -18.50
C CYS A 467 10.84 6.87 -19.57
N GLN A 468 9.87 5.99 -19.79
CA GLN A 468 9.85 5.12 -20.96
C GLN A 468 9.59 6.00 -22.18
N VAL A 469 10.66 6.48 -22.80
CA VAL A 469 10.55 7.25 -24.04
C VAL A 469 10.71 6.26 -25.17
N LEU A 470 9.55 5.93 -25.73
CA LEU A 470 9.38 5.27 -27.02
C LEU A 470 9.71 3.78 -27.04
N ASP A 471 8.71 3.02 -27.48
CA ASP A 471 8.92 1.81 -28.28
C ASP A 471 9.44 2.28 -29.66
N VAL A 472 10.63 2.92 -29.75
CA VAL A 472 11.18 3.29 -31.06
C VAL A 472 11.47 1.98 -31.78
N PRO A 473 10.91 1.74 -32.97
CA PRO A 473 11.33 0.62 -33.80
C PRO A 473 12.69 0.94 -34.42
N LEU A 474 13.74 1.06 -33.61
CA LEU A 474 15.11 0.98 -34.11
C LEU A 474 15.42 -0.51 -34.27
N THR A 475 15.12 -1.01 -35.46
CA THR A 475 15.44 -2.38 -35.86
C THR A 475 16.95 -2.52 -36.00
N VAL A 476 17.66 -2.74 -34.89
CA VAL A 476 19.07 -3.18 -34.94
C VAL A 476 19.05 -4.70 -34.94
N GLY A 477 19.07 -5.31 -36.13
CA GLY A 477 19.11 -6.76 -36.29
C GLY A 477 17.82 -7.51 -35.96
N GLY A 478 16.66 -6.86 -36.00
CA GLY A 478 15.34 -7.49 -35.81
C GLY A 478 14.79 -7.49 -34.38
N THR A 479 15.56 -7.02 -33.39
CA THR A 479 15.15 -6.98 -31.98
C THR A 479 14.66 -5.58 -31.58
N ARG A 480 13.48 -5.49 -30.95
CA ARG A 480 12.99 -4.25 -30.31
C ARG A 480 13.88 -3.90 -29.11
N VAL A 481 14.26 -2.64 -28.97
CA VAL A 481 15.11 -2.17 -27.86
C VAL A 481 14.43 -0.99 -27.18
N GLN A 482 14.16 -1.13 -25.88
CA GLN A 482 13.67 -0.03 -25.04
C GLN A 482 14.78 1.00 -24.79
N MET A 483 14.46 2.27 -24.98
CA MET A 483 15.34 3.40 -24.71
C MET A 483 14.80 4.27 -23.57
N TYR A 484 15.72 4.92 -22.86
CA TYR A 484 15.41 5.76 -21.70
C TYR A 484 16.13 7.09 -21.87
N PRO A 485 15.47 8.24 -21.69
CA PRO A 485 16.16 9.51 -21.64
C PRO A 485 16.91 9.57 -20.31
N LYS A 486 18.13 10.07 -20.33
CA LYS A 486 18.96 10.25 -19.15
C LYS A 486 19.55 11.64 -19.16
N TRP A 487 19.54 12.30 -18.00
CA TRP A 487 20.24 13.56 -17.82
C TRP A 487 21.73 13.29 -17.58
N ARG A 488 22.60 13.70 -18.51
CA ARG A 488 24.06 13.56 -18.42
C ARG A 488 24.73 14.82 -18.89
N ALA A 489 25.73 15.31 -18.14
CA ALA A 489 26.56 16.46 -18.51
C ALA A 489 25.78 17.72 -18.96
N GLY A 490 24.54 17.92 -18.50
CA GLY A 490 23.71 19.07 -18.86
C GLY A 490 22.80 18.88 -20.08
N GLU A 491 22.66 17.66 -20.59
CA GLU A 491 21.80 17.33 -21.72
C GLU A 491 21.00 16.04 -21.51
N TRP A 492 19.89 15.90 -22.24
CA TRP A 492 19.09 14.68 -22.31
C TRP A 492 19.63 13.75 -23.40
N VAL A 493 19.99 12.52 -23.03
CA VAL A 493 20.49 11.50 -23.96
C VAL A 493 19.57 10.28 -23.90
N LEU A 494 19.13 9.76 -25.05
CA LEU A 494 18.42 8.48 -25.14
C LEU A 494 19.44 7.33 -25.13
N GLU A 495 19.41 6.49 -24.08
CA GLU A 495 20.34 5.37 -23.93
C GLU A 495 19.62 4.05 -23.64
N LYS A 496 20.26 2.95 -24.04
CA LYS A 496 19.87 1.59 -23.62
C LYS A 496 20.20 1.38 -22.13
N SER A 497 19.29 0.73 -21.42
CA SER A 497 19.37 0.46 -19.99
C SER A 497 20.57 -0.43 -19.60
N THR A 498 21.73 0.13 -19.19
CA THR A 498 22.82 -0.66 -18.56
C THR A 498 23.75 0.04 -17.53
N VAL A 499 23.59 1.32 -17.15
CA VAL A 499 24.57 2.00 -16.23
C VAL A 499 23.90 2.97 -15.24
N PRO A 500 24.35 3.05 -13.95
CA PRO A 500 23.96 4.07 -12.97
C PRO A 500 24.33 5.51 -13.37
N MET A 501 23.70 6.51 -12.75
CA MET A 501 23.92 7.96 -13.00
C MET A 501 25.15 8.51 -12.26
N ASP A 502 25.66 9.63 -12.76
CA ASP A 502 26.48 10.64 -12.08
C ASP A 502 25.63 11.46 -11.08
N GLU A 503 25.99 11.48 -9.80
CA GLU A 503 25.15 11.81 -8.63
C GLU A 503 24.75 13.30 -8.44
N SER A 504 24.87 14.18 -9.44
CA SER A 504 25.03 15.61 -9.10
C SER A 504 23.79 16.52 -9.05
N VAL A 505 22.65 16.30 -9.75
CA VAL A 505 21.43 17.17 -9.63
C VAL A 505 20.14 16.49 -10.16
N LEU A 506 18.98 16.67 -9.51
CA LEU A 506 17.66 16.25 -10.03
C LEU A 506 17.05 17.30 -11.00
N PRO A 507 16.73 16.95 -12.26
CA PRO A 507 16.02 17.84 -13.18
C PRO A 507 14.62 18.22 -12.69
N VAL A 508 14.17 19.44 -13.00
CA VAL A 508 12.83 19.93 -12.61
C VAL A 508 11.73 19.03 -13.15
N THR A 509 11.88 18.50 -14.36
CA THR A 509 10.90 17.61 -15.00
C THR A 509 10.67 16.31 -14.27
N ILE A 510 11.69 15.73 -13.63
CA ILE A 510 11.53 14.53 -12.81
C ILE A 510 10.69 14.83 -11.58
N LEU A 511 10.89 16.01 -10.98
CA LEU A 511 10.06 16.47 -9.86
C LEU A 511 8.64 16.80 -10.32
N SER A 512 8.48 17.48 -11.45
CA SER A 512 7.18 17.76 -12.06
C SER A 512 6.42 16.47 -12.37
N LEU A 513 7.11 15.45 -12.88
CA LEU A 513 6.51 14.15 -13.17
C LEU A 513 6.04 13.47 -11.89
N ALA A 514 6.87 13.45 -10.84
CA ALA A 514 6.47 12.90 -9.56
C ALA A 514 5.21 13.60 -9.02
N PHE A 515 5.14 14.92 -9.08
CA PHE A 515 3.95 15.67 -8.67
C PHE A 515 2.72 15.39 -9.54
N ALA A 516 2.88 15.29 -10.86
CA ALA A 516 1.79 14.93 -11.77
C ALA A 516 1.26 13.52 -11.44
N GLN A 517 2.15 12.55 -11.19
CA GLN A 517 1.77 11.18 -10.87
C GLN A 517 1.10 11.03 -9.50
N LEU A 518 1.44 11.86 -8.51
CA LEU A 518 0.69 11.92 -7.25
C LEU A 518 -0.80 12.27 -7.45
N CYS A 519 -1.15 12.89 -8.57
CA CYS A 519 -2.55 13.22 -8.90
C CYS A 519 -3.34 12.01 -9.44
N THR A 520 -2.64 10.97 -9.90
CA THR A 520 -3.25 9.69 -10.33
C THR A 520 -3.54 8.83 -9.11
N LYS A 521 -4.64 8.05 -9.14
CA LYS A 521 -5.01 7.22 -7.98
C LYS A 521 -4.04 6.06 -7.79
N GLU A 522 -3.69 5.39 -8.88
CA GLU A 522 -2.87 4.18 -8.85
C GLU A 522 -1.41 4.47 -8.53
N SER A 523 -0.86 5.62 -8.95
CA SER A 523 0.58 5.91 -8.75
C SER A 523 0.93 6.61 -7.43
N PHE A 524 -0.05 7.03 -6.61
CA PHE A 524 0.24 7.79 -5.38
C PHE A 524 1.15 7.00 -4.42
N GLU A 525 0.84 5.73 -4.16
CA GLU A 525 1.63 4.90 -3.25
C GLU A 525 3.02 4.59 -3.82
N PHE A 526 3.09 4.31 -5.12
CA PHE A 526 4.35 3.99 -5.81
C PHE A 526 5.31 5.18 -5.88
N VAL A 527 4.82 6.41 -6.05
CA VAL A 527 5.64 7.61 -6.23
C VAL A 527 6.01 8.27 -4.90
N SER A 528 5.20 8.08 -3.86
CA SER A 528 5.46 8.66 -2.53
C SER A 528 6.80 8.23 -1.95
N ARG A 529 7.16 6.95 -2.06
CA ARG A 529 8.42 6.42 -1.51
C ARG A 529 9.67 6.96 -2.26
N PRO A 530 9.76 6.90 -3.59
CA PRO A 530 10.87 7.53 -4.34
C PRO A 530 10.99 9.03 -4.10
N LEU A 531 9.86 9.76 -4.10
CA LEU A 531 9.88 11.20 -3.84
C LEU A 531 10.44 11.51 -2.44
N ARG A 532 10.05 10.70 -1.44
CA ARG A 532 10.62 10.80 -0.10
C ARG A 532 12.13 10.58 -0.10
N THR A 533 12.62 9.57 -0.80
CA THR A 533 14.06 9.32 -0.96
C THR A 533 14.77 10.52 -1.59
N TYR A 534 14.22 11.17 -2.62
CA TYR A 534 14.84 12.36 -3.23
C TYR A 534 14.93 13.55 -2.26
N LEU A 535 13.93 13.71 -1.41
CA LEU A 535 13.91 14.74 -0.38
C LEU A 535 14.94 14.45 0.73
N ASP A 536 15.02 13.20 1.18
CA ASP A 536 15.98 12.77 2.22
C ASP A 536 17.43 12.81 1.70
N MET A 537 17.65 12.47 0.43
CA MET A 537 18.95 12.61 -0.27
C MET A 537 19.31 14.05 -0.61
N THR A 538 18.47 15.03 -0.27
CA THR A 538 18.73 16.46 -0.47
C THR A 538 18.82 16.90 -1.95
N LEU A 539 18.27 16.10 -2.86
CA LEU A 539 18.32 16.35 -4.32
C LEU A 539 17.28 17.36 -4.80
N VAL A 540 16.29 17.68 -3.96
CA VAL A 540 15.21 18.63 -4.26
C VAL A 540 15.44 19.93 -3.49
N SER A 541 15.38 21.06 -4.18
CA SER A 541 15.45 22.38 -3.57
C SER A 541 14.10 23.12 -3.66
N PRO A 542 13.79 24.06 -2.76
CA PRO A 542 12.60 24.90 -2.88
C PRO A 542 12.47 25.59 -4.24
N LYS A 543 13.60 25.99 -4.87
CA LYS A 543 13.61 26.59 -6.21
C LYS A 543 13.18 25.61 -7.30
N ALA A 544 13.54 24.34 -7.19
CA ALA A 544 13.07 23.30 -8.10
C ALA A 544 11.58 23.03 -7.92
N VAL A 545 11.07 23.10 -6.68
CA VAL A 545 9.64 23.01 -6.38
C VAL A 545 8.87 24.17 -7.03
N VAL A 546 9.34 25.42 -6.88
CA VAL A 546 8.73 26.59 -7.56
C VAL A 546 8.66 26.38 -9.07
N ALA A 547 9.76 25.96 -9.70
CA ALA A 547 9.81 25.71 -11.14
C ALA A 547 8.85 24.59 -11.58
N SER A 548 8.72 23.53 -10.77
CA SER A 548 7.81 22.41 -11.05
C SER A 548 6.34 22.84 -10.92
N MET A 549 6.01 23.59 -9.86
CA MET A 549 4.66 24.11 -9.63
C MET A 549 4.23 25.07 -10.74
N ALA A 550 5.12 25.95 -11.20
CA ALA A 550 4.85 26.87 -12.30
C ALA A 550 4.46 26.12 -13.60
N GLN A 551 5.14 25.01 -13.90
CA GLN A 551 4.80 24.17 -15.05
C GLN A 551 3.46 23.44 -14.89
N LEU A 552 3.17 22.91 -13.70
CA LEU A 552 2.02 22.02 -13.49
C LEU A 552 0.72 22.75 -13.19
N LEU A 553 0.76 23.92 -12.55
CA LEU A 553 -0.44 24.67 -12.19
C LEU A 553 -1.22 25.18 -13.43
N GLU A 554 -0.57 25.27 -14.58
CA GLU A 554 -1.23 25.56 -15.86
C GLU A 554 -2.03 24.36 -16.41
N CYS A 555 -1.78 23.15 -15.93
CA CYS A 555 -2.50 21.94 -16.34
C CYS A 555 -3.84 21.82 -15.58
N GLU A 556 -4.97 21.81 -16.30
CA GLU A 556 -6.31 21.74 -15.70
C GLU A 556 -6.52 20.49 -14.81
N LEU A 557 -5.91 19.36 -15.18
CA LEU A 557 -6.01 18.09 -14.46
C LEU A 557 -5.08 18.01 -13.23
N PHE A 558 -4.15 18.95 -13.07
CA PHE A 558 -3.23 18.95 -11.93
C PHE A 558 -3.97 19.35 -10.64
N ASN A 559 -3.78 18.55 -9.59
CA ASN A 559 -4.39 18.79 -8.29
C ASN A 559 -3.32 18.93 -7.19
N PRO A 560 -2.91 20.16 -6.85
CA PRO A 560 -1.96 20.42 -5.76
C PRO A 560 -2.39 19.87 -4.40
N GLY A 561 -3.68 19.66 -4.17
CA GLY A 561 -4.21 19.03 -2.95
C GLY A 561 -3.68 17.60 -2.75
N ARG A 562 -3.34 16.90 -3.83
CA ARG A 562 -2.70 15.56 -3.78
C ARG A 562 -1.24 15.64 -3.36
N VAL A 563 -0.51 16.65 -3.81
CA VAL A 563 0.85 16.92 -3.32
C VAL A 563 0.82 17.40 -1.86
N ALA A 564 -0.16 18.22 -1.49
CA ALA A 564 -0.38 18.63 -0.10
C ALA A 564 -0.68 17.42 0.81
N ARG A 565 -1.43 16.43 0.35
CA ARG A 565 -1.64 15.17 1.07
C ARG A 565 -0.32 14.46 1.36
N PHE A 566 0.59 14.37 0.39
CA PHE A 566 1.93 13.80 0.61
C PHE A 566 2.70 14.55 1.71
N ILE A 567 2.62 15.89 1.75
CA ILE A 567 3.21 16.72 2.81
C ILE A 567 2.57 16.42 4.17
N ALA A 568 1.24 16.24 4.22
CA ALA A 568 0.54 15.90 5.45
C ALA A 568 0.95 14.53 6.02
N GLU A 569 1.21 13.56 5.14
CA GLU A 569 1.74 12.23 5.50
C GLU A 569 3.24 12.28 5.83
N ASN A 570 3.95 13.32 5.40
CA ASN A 570 5.39 13.54 5.62
C ASN A 570 5.71 14.96 6.14
N PRO A 571 5.30 15.31 7.38
CA PRO A 571 5.43 16.67 7.94
C PRO A 571 6.81 17.33 7.78
N THR A 572 7.88 16.57 8.00
CA THR A 572 9.27 17.08 7.95
C THR A 572 9.68 17.59 6.56
N CYS A 573 9.00 17.13 5.50
CA CYS A 573 9.29 17.55 4.13
C CYS A 573 8.86 19.00 3.86
N ILE A 574 8.07 19.64 4.75
CA ILE A 574 7.64 21.03 4.59
C ILE A 574 8.83 22.00 4.48
N ALA A 575 9.98 21.69 5.09
CA ALA A 575 11.19 22.50 4.99
C ALA A 575 11.69 22.69 3.54
N THR A 576 11.39 21.73 2.66
CA THR A 576 11.72 21.78 1.23
C THR A 576 10.50 22.06 0.36
N LEU A 577 9.32 21.54 0.74
CA LEU A 577 8.09 21.55 -0.05
C LEU A 577 7.13 22.70 0.26
N TRP A 578 7.47 23.63 1.16
CA TRP A 578 6.66 24.82 1.42
C TRP A 578 6.23 25.59 0.14
N PRO A 579 7.01 25.64 -0.98
CA PRO A 579 6.54 26.32 -2.18
C PRO A 579 5.32 25.67 -2.83
N VAL A 580 5.06 24.38 -2.59
CA VAL A 580 3.79 23.75 -3.02
C VAL A 580 2.61 24.52 -2.43
N VAL A 581 2.71 24.99 -1.19
CA VAL A 581 1.66 25.78 -0.55
C VAL A 581 1.60 27.18 -1.16
N THR A 582 2.71 27.90 -1.21
CA THR A 582 2.71 29.32 -1.63
C THR A 582 2.35 29.50 -3.10
N GLU A 583 2.92 28.68 -4.00
CA GLU A 583 2.63 28.73 -5.44
C GLU A 583 1.18 28.34 -5.74
N SER A 584 0.64 27.33 -5.05
CA SER A 584 -0.77 26.93 -5.22
C SER A 584 -1.73 28.04 -4.81
N LEU A 585 -1.45 28.71 -3.68
CA LEU A 585 -2.26 29.85 -3.23
C LEU A 585 -2.09 31.06 -4.15
N ALA A 586 -0.88 31.31 -4.65
CA ALA A 586 -0.58 32.36 -5.62
C ALA A 586 -1.36 32.19 -6.92
N TRP A 587 -1.40 30.97 -7.44
CA TRP A 587 -2.16 30.65 -8.64
C TRP A 587 -3.66 30.72 -8.39
N ALA A 588 -4.15 30.16 -7.27
CA ALA A 588 -5.56 30.20 -6.90
C ALA A 588 -6.10 31.63 -6.71
N ALA A 589 -5.26 32.55 -6.20
CA ALA A 589 -5.61 33.96 -6.02
C ALA A 589 -5.88 34.70 -7.33
N GLN A 590 -5.37 34.18 -8.45
CA GLN A 590 -5.54 34.76 -9.79
C GLN A 590 -6.76 34.19 -10.53
N GLN A 591 -7.40 33.14 -9.99
CA GLN A 591 -8.50 32.48 -10.67
C GLN A 591 -9.84 33.19 -10.41
N PRO A 592 -10.72 33.29 -11.42
CA PRO A 592 -12.05 33.88 -11.25
C PRO A 592 -12.95 33.01 -10.36
N ILE A 593 -12.71 31.70 -10.32
CA ILE A 593 -13.42 30.72 -9.49
C ILE A 593 -12.39 29.94 -8.71
N LEU A 594 -12.54 29.87 -7.39
CA LEU A 594 -11.64 29.13 -6.53
C LEU A 594 -11.68 27.62 -6.84
N PRO A 595 -10.52 27.01 -7.15
CA PRO A 595 -10.45 25.57 -7.36
C PRO A 595 -10.85 24.79 -6.10
N ARG A 596 -11.49 23.62 -6.28
CA ARG A 596 -11.94 22.77 -5.17
C ARG A 596 -10.80 22.32 -4.26
N TRP A 597 -9.61 22.10 -4.82
CA TRP A 597 -8.42 21.61 -4.11
C TRP A 597 -7.79 22.65 -3.17
N VAL A 598 -8.13 23.94 -3.30
CA VAL A 598 -7.56 25.01 -2.44
C VAL A 598 -7.80 24.72 -0.96
N ASN A 599 -8.96 24.16 -0.64
CA ASN A 599 -9.32 23.80 0.72
C ASN A 599 -8.39 22.74 1.34
N ASP A 600 -7.87 21.82 0.53
CA ASP A 600 -6.98 20.75 0.97
C ASP A 600 -5.57 21.30 1.21
N VAL A 601 -5.08 22.17 0.32
CA VAL A 601 -3.80 22.89 0.51
C VAL A 601 -3.83 23.73 1.79
N LEU A 602 -4.90 24.51 2.00
CA LEU A 602 -5.06 25.33 3.21
C LEU A 602 -5.16 24.48 4.48
N LYS A 603 -5.77 23.28 4.41
CA LYS A 603 -5.85 22.37 5.56
C LYS A 603 -4.46 21.90 5.98
N VAL A 604 -3.59 21.58 5.02
CA VAL A 604 -2.21 21.15 5.30
C VAL A 604 -1.37 22.31 5.82
N ALA A 605 -1.52 23.50 5.23
CA ALA A 605 -0.86 24.71 5.71
C ALA A 605 -1.25 25.06 7.15
N LEU A 606 -2.55 24.97 7.50
CA LEU A 606 -3.02 25.19 8.87
C LEU A 606 -2.50 24.13 9.85
N ALA A 607 -2.38 22.87 9.42
CA ALA A 607 -1.82 21.80 10.25
C ALA A 607 -0.31 21.99 10.54
N GLN A 608 0.39 22.76 9.70
CA GLN A 608 1.83 23.06 9.83
C GLN A 608 2.08 24.54 10.16
N VAL A 609 1.05 25.26 10.63
CA VAL A 609 1.07 26.73 10.68
C VAL A 609 2.16 27.28 11.59
N ASP A 610 2.39 26.64 12.74
CA ASP A 610 3.39 27.12 13.70
C ASP A 610 4.81 26.99 13.12
N VAL A 611 5.08 25.90 12.38
CA VAL A 611 6.35 25.68 11.69
C VAL A 611 6.54 26.67 10.53
N LEU A 612 5.49 26.91 9.74
CA LEU A 612 5.51 27.86 8.62
C LEU A 612 5.67 29.31 9.10
N ALA A 613 4.98 29.68 10.18
CA ALA A 613 5.09 30.96 10.86
C ALA A 613 6.52 31.18 11.35
N GLU A 614 7.07 30.23 12.09
CA GLU A 614 8.42 30.32 12.63
C GLU A 614 9.49 30.34 11.52
N ALA A 615 9.32 29.56 10.46
CA ALA A 615 10.21 29.58 9.29
C ALA A 615 10.17 30.92 8.56
N THR A 616 9.00 31.57 8.50
CA THR A 616 8.84 32.92 7.94
C THR A 616 9.51 33.96 8.84
N ARG A 617 9.30 33.89 10.15
CA ARG A 617 9.94 34.76 11.16
C ARG A 617 11.46 34.70 11.09
N ARG A 618 12.02 33.50 10.88
CA ARG A 618 13.48 33.26 10.74
C ARG A 618 14.01 33.54 9.33
N GLY A 619 13.18 34.03 8.41
CA GLY A 619 13.57 34.38 7.03
C GLY A 619 13.91 33.17 6.15
N LYS A 620 13.48 31.96 6.52
CA LYS A 620 13.63 30.74 5.70
C LYS A 620 12.58 30.68 4.59
N ILE A 621 11.39 31.23 4.85
CA ILE A 621 10.36 31.50 3.85
C ILE A 621 10.28 33.03 3.69
N PRO A 622 10.49 33.60 2.49
CA PRO A 622 10.32 35.03 2.29
C PRO A 622 8.87 35.45 2.56
N SER A 623 8.66 36.49 3.37
CA SER A 623 7.31 36.93 3.75
C SER A 623 6.42 37.33 2.56
N GLN A 624 7.03 37.80 1.46
CA GLN A 624 6.33 38.15 0.22
C GLN A 624 5.60 36.95 -0.41
N GLN A 625 6.06 35.73 -0.14
CA GLN A 625 5.42 34.51 -0.64
C GLN A 625 4.00 34.30 -0.09
N TRP A 626 3.63 35.02 0.98
CA TRP A 626 2.31 34.99 1.58
C TRP A 626 1.38 36.10 1.09
N GLU A 627 1.84 37.06 0.27
CA GLU A 627 0.98 38.15 -0.24
C GLU A 627 -0.30 37.65 -0.94
N PRO A 628 -0.27 36.58 -1.77
CA PRO A 628 -1.49 36.07 -2.40
C PRO A 628 -2.51 35.48 -1.43
N LEU A 629 -2.09 35.04 -0.24
CA LEU A 629 -3.02 34.62 0.82
C LEU A 629 -3.89 35.79 1.28
N GLY A 630 -3.36 37.01 1.29
CA GLY A 630 -4.11 38.22 1.59
C GLY A 630 -5.19 38.52 0.55
N VAL A 631 -4.89 38.29 -0.73
CA VAL A 631 -5.87 38.38 -1.82
C VAL A 631 -7.01 37.37 -1.60
N LEU A 632 -6.68 36.11 -1.30
CA LEU A 632 -7.67 35.06 -1.01
C LEU A 632 -8.52 35.41 0.22
N ALA A 633 -7.91 35.85 1.32
CA ALA A 633 -8.60 36.19 2.56
C ALA A 633 -9.57 37.39 2.39
N ALA A 634 -9.25 38.33 1.51
CA ALA A 634 -10.05 39.51 1.20
C ALA A 634 -11.31 39.22 0.35
N HIS A 635 -11.45 38.04 -0.25
CA HIS A 635 -12.61 37.70 -1.08
C HIS A 635 -13.92 37.69 -0.26
N SER A 636 -14.98 38.27 -0.85
CA SER A 636 -16.33 38.31 -0.27
C SER A 636 -17.05 36.98 -0.45
N GLY A 637 -16.77 36.02 0.42
CA GLY A 637 -17.43 34.71 0.42
C GLY A 637 -17.40 33.99 1.77
N LYS A 638 -18.31 33.02 1.93
CA LYS A 638 -18.50 32.20 3.16
C LYS A 638 -18.05 30.75 3.01
N SER A 639 -17.25 30.43 1.98
CA SER A 639 -16.76 29.06 1.81
C SER A 639 -15.78 28.68 2.94
N VAL A 640 -15.69 27.38 3.23
CA VAL A 640 -14.75 26.85 4.25
C VAL A 640 -13.30 27.20 3.88
N ALA A 641 -12.96 27.15 2.58
CA ALA A 641 -11.65 27.55 2.08
C ALA A 641 -11.31 29.01 2.43
N LEU A 642 -12.25 29.94 2.23
CA LEU A 642 -12.04 31.36 2.56
C LEU A 642 -11.93 31.59 4.08
N SER A 643 -12.69 30.85 4.88
CA SER A 643 -12.54 30.88 6.34
C SER A 643 -11.14 30.45 6.76
N ARG A 644 -10.62 29.36 6.17
CA ARG A 644 -9.27 28.85 6.44
C ARG A 644 -8.17 29.77 5.92
N ALA A 645 -8.38 30.45 4.80
CA ALA A 645 -7.44 31.44 4.29
C ALA A 645 -7.28 32.62 5.25
N ARG A 646 -8.40 33.12 5.82
CA ARG A 646 -8.37 34.19 6.84
C ARG A 646 -7.72 33.72 8.14
N GLU A 647 -8.02 32.50 8.57
CA GLU A 647 -7.39 31.88 9.74
C GLU A 647 -5.87 31.75 9.56
N LEU A 648 -5.45 31.20 8.42
CA LEU A 648 -4.03 31.05 8.09
C LEU A 648 -3.33 32.41 8.00
N GLN A 649 -3.98 33.41 7.38
CA GLN A 649 -3.44 34.77 7.31
C GLN A 649 -3.26 35.36 8.71
N SER A 650 -4.24 35.19 9.60
CA SER A 650 -4.15 35.72 10.97
C SER A 650 -2.99 35.10 11.75
N LYS A 651 -2.73 33.79 11.57
CA LYS A 651 -1.63 33.07 12.22
C LYS A 651 -0.25 33.35 11.59
N LEU A 652 -0.18 33.65 10.29
CA LEU A 652 1.07 33.97 9.58
C LEU A 652 1.41 35.47 9.61
N SER A 653 0.45 36.34 9.94
CA SER A 653 0.65 37.79 10.08
C SER A 653 1.39 38.10 11.39
N ILE A 654 2.62 37.62 11.45
CA ILE A 654 3.61 37.96 12.46
C ILE A 654 3.96 39.44 12.24
N LYS A 655 3.66 40.28 13.24
CA LYS A 655 4.19 41.65 13.32
C LYS A 655 5.66 41.65 13.70
#